data_AF-A0A2H3BSK1-F1
#
_entry.id   AF-A0A2H3BSK1-F1
#
_cell.length_a   1.000
_cell.length_b   1.000
_cell.length_c   1.000
_cell.angle_alpha   90.00
_cell.angle_beta   90.00
_cell.angle_gamma   90.00
#
_symmetry.space_group_name_H-M   'P 1'
#
loop_
_entity.id
_entity.type
_entity.pdbx_description
1 polymer ?
#
loop_
_entity_poly.entity_id
_entity_poly.type
_entity_poly.pdbx_seq_one_letter_code
_entity_poly.pdbx_strand_id
1 'polypeptide(L)'
;MPTLCSVPVELICHILGFLDVDNLLRCLLINTHFHRIIVQSSRLQFTIELAKYRMESDLDESASHPFVKRLTSLRDREQSWRSITWKRHHRLGLPSVASIYEFVGGIYGNGREHGKREPIPAISFFELPFSGCDPGEEYRMWTHAFENIRILDFTIDPSQDLLVLVTRAPAESKFVFEVHLRTLSANDPYPRAAAPILPCFPKDLVSMPLSNSIGAIRVQISGDLIGFLMKEMDTIEVWHPASGFCSSFVLPSGIDDFTFLSQTSFLIVRPLGYLEVYQFHTPTGSSPPPVLLGSFSFPPLSDGFSFWHCSLSGNPSPGYIPRSQPGVNSNVINSVYHPSLADRVLACCIYILEPSPDPARHRVHSFVFFFHVNLFLQENPHSILGLCKKSEPPGISDQTTDTFFFSSYSTKSLDASRPHNPTPTNMSPVEWDAWGPANTRWFRECLTTDWQHALHGMRTAESISIKVYDGMSKATMETLEEMAEDEDEDDNGVCNIEEDVVDDSEVAEVNYHEDPIDAKRYGADIEVPSGPGDSAVPMHRYLRIRDFNPFVVRKGKGLWDESENPRWRRRRVITQPTITQVEGAFKKNIESSLPYTEVVSRQAFDMTDVMMDDCRILLLKRTLHGKLLGIDVLTM
;
A
#
# COMPACT_ATOMS: atom_id res chain seq x y z
N MET A 1 -36.02 44.40 -1.49
CA MET A 1 -35.29 43.11 -1.48
C MET A 1 -34.14 43.25 -0.50
N PRO A 2 -34.10 42.52 0.62
CA PRO A 2 -32.92 42.49 1.48
C PRO A 2 -31.74 41.95 0.67
N THR A 3 -30.60 42.64 0.72
CA THR A 3 -29.36 42.19 0.07
C THR A 3 -28.68 41.17 0.96
N LEU A 4 -27.94 40.20 0.39
CA LEU A 4 -27.22 39.19 1.18
C LEU A 4 -26.25 39.83 2.21
N CYS A 5 -25.73 41.02 1.93
CA CYS A 5 -24.87 41.78 2.86
C CYS A 5 -25.63 42.38 4.07
N SER A 6 -26.95 42.31 4.11
CA SER A 6 -27.78 42.85 5.20
C SER A 6 -28.13 41.85 6.30
N VAL A 7 -27.75 40.57 6.12
CA VAL A 7 -27.95 39.52 7.14
C VAL A 7 -26.74 39.44 8.08
N PRO A 8 -26.90 38.94 9.33
CA PRO A 8 -25.79 38.71 10.26
C PRO A 8 -24.65 37.89 9.67
N VAL A 9 -23.41 38.19 10.08
CA VAL A 9 -22.19 37.56 9.54
C VAL A 9 -22.18 36.05 9.75
N GLU A 10 -22.79 35.57 10.83
CA GLU A 10 -22.94 34.16 11.16
C GLU A 10 -23.77 33.43 10.11
N LEU A 11 -24.86 34.07 9.64
CA LEU A 11 -25.71 33.53 8.57
C LEU A 11 -24.99 33.58 7.23
N ILE A 12 -24.22 34.64 6.94
CA ILE A 12 -23.40 34.69 5.72
C ILE A 12 -22.37 33.55 5.74
N CYS A 13 -21.67 33.34 6.87
CA CYS A 13 -20.73 32.23 7.02
C CYS A 13 -21.39 30.87 6.82
N HIS A 14 -22.60 30.67 7.35
CA HIS A 14 -23.34 29.43 7.19
C HIS A 14 -23.75 29.21 5.72
N ILE A 15 -24.28 30.25 5.06
CA ILE A 15 -24.65 30.22 3.62
C ILE A 15 -23.43 29.89 2.75
N LEU A 16 -22.31 30.60 2.96
CA LEU A 16 -21.08 30.34 2.22
C LEU A 16 -20.49 28.96 2.52
N GLY A 17 -20.82 28.38 3.68
CA GLY A 17 -20.41 27.03 4.07
C GLY A 17 -21.08 25.91 3.27
N PHE A 18 -22.11 26.21 2.47
CA PHE A 18 -22.73 25.25 1.53
C PHE A 18 -22.09 25.28 0.13
N LEU A 19 -21.17 26.21 -0.12
CA LEU A 19 -20.48 26.28 -1.41
C LEU A 19 -19.32 25.28 -1.46
N ASP A 20 -19.09 24.71 -2.64
CA ASP A 20 -17.81 24.05 -2.92
C ASP A 20 -16.65 25.06 -2.84
N VAL A 21 -15.43 24.53 -2.74
CA VAL A 21 -14.23 25.37 -2.59
C VAL A 21 -14.06 26.33 -3.77
N ASP A 22 -14.39 25.92 -5.00
CA ASP A 22 -14.19 26.76 -6.18
C ASP A 22 -15.10 28.00 -6.14
N ASN A 23 -16.36 27.81 -5.80
CA ASN A 23 -17.34 28.87 -5.64
C ASN A 23 -17.02 29.73 -4.40
N LEU A 24 -16.57 29.13 -3.30
CA LEU A 24 -16.10 29.87 -2.13
C LEU A 24 -14.90 30.76 -2.45
N LEU A 25 -13.93 30.26 -3.24
CA LEU A 25 -12.78 31.04 -3.70
C LEU A 25 -13.20 32.16 -4.67
N ARG A 26 -14.20 31.94 -5.53
CA ARG A 26 -14.77 33.01 -6.35
C ARG A 26 -15.42 34.10 -5.49
N CYS A 27 -16.05 33.74 -4.36
CA CYS A 27 -16.62 34.71 -3.43
C CYS A 27 -15.58 35.65 -2.81
N LEU A 28 -14.31 35.23 -2.67
CA LEU A 28 -13.21 36.12 -2.24
C LEU A 28 -12.98 37.29 -3.19
N LEU A 29 -13.36 37.14 -4.47
CA LEU A 29 -13.10 38.12 -5.53
C LEU A 29 -14.27 39.10 -5.73
N ILE A 30 -15.41 38.89 -5.06
CA ILE A 30 -16.62 39.71 -5.28
C ILE A 30 -16.45 41.11 -4.69
N ASN A 31 -16.11 41.22 -3.41
CA ASN A 31 -15.86 42.50 -2.74
C ASN A 31 -15.08 42.31 -1.42
N THR A 32 -14.65 43.43 -0.82
CA THR A 32 -13.87 43.45 0.43
C THR A 32 -14.63 42.89 1.64
N HIS A 33 -15.96 42.95 1.65
CA HIS A 33 -16.80 42.42 2.72
C HIS A 33 -16.79 40.88 2.74
N PHE A 34 -17.08 40.24 1.60
CA PHE A 34 -16.98 38.77 1.46
C PHE A 34 -15.56 38.29 1.68
N HIS A 35 -14.56 38.99 1.12
CA HIS A 35 -13.16 38.68 1.35
C HIS A 35 -12.83 38.65 2.85
N ARG A 36 -13.23 39.68 3.61
CA ARG A 36 -13.00 39.74 5.06
C ARG A 36 -13.70 38.61 5.80
N ILE A 37 -14.97 38.33 5.48
CA ILE A 37 -15.73 37.25 6.12
C ILE A 37 -15.06 35.90 5.91
N ILE A 38 -14.69 35.56 4.67
CA ILE A 38 -14.10 34.27 4.34
C ILE A 38 -12.72 34.12 5.00
N VAL A 39 -11.90 35.18 5.01
CA VAL A 39 -10.56 35.15 5.61
C VAL A 39 -10.60 35.05 7.14
N GLN A 40 -11.59 35.66 7.79
CA GLN A 40 -11.71 35.66 9.26
C GLN A 40 -12.51 34.48 9.82
N SER A 41 -13.32 33.81 9.00
CA SER A 41 -14.13 32.67 9.42
C SER A 41 -13.30 31.39 9.48
N SER A 42 -13.13 30.83 10.67
CA SER A 42 -12.43 29.55 10.86
C SER A 42 -13.11 28.39 10.14
N ARG A 43 -14.45 28.39 10.03
CA ARG A 43 -15.22 27.40 9.26
C ARG A 43 -14.84 27.44 7.78
N LEU A 44 -14.93 28.62 7.16
CA LEU A 44 -14.65 28.77 5.73
C LEU A 44 -13.16 28.56 5.42
N GLN A 45 -12.26 29.01 6.31
CA GLN A 45 -10.84 28.71 6.20
C GLN A 45 -10.55 27.21 6.33
N PHE A 46 -11.25 26.49 7.22
CA PHE A 46 -11.09 25.05 7.35
C PHE A 46 -11.47 24.32 6.06
N THR A 47 -12.60 24.66 5.44
CA THR A 47 -12.99 24.14 4.10
C THR A 47 -11.91 24.41 3.05
N ILE A 48 -11.34 25.62 3.02
CA ILE A 48 -10.27 25.96 2.08
C ILE A 48 -8.97 25.17 2.35
N GLU A 49 -8.57 25.01 3.62
CA GLU A 49 -7.37 24.22 3.96
C GLU A 49 -7.57 22.73 3.63
N LEU A 50 -8.74 22.14 3.90
CA LEU A 50 -9.05 20.76 3.51
C LEU A 50 -8.81 20.56 2.00
N ALA A 51 -9.37 21.44 1.18
CA ALA A 51 -9.21 21.40 -0.27
C ALA A 51 -7.75 21.57 -0.72
N LYS A 52 -6.98 22.50 -0.11
CA LYS A 52 -5.54 22.66 -0.39
C LYS A 52 -4.78 21.36 -0.15
N TYR A 53 -5.13 20.64 0.92
CA TYR A 53 -4.39 19.45 1.35
C TYR A 53 -4.95 18.13 0.81
N ARG A 54 -5.99 18.17 -0.02
CA ARG A 54 -6.72 16.98 -0.51
C ARG A 54 -7.20 16.12 0.66
N MET A 55 -7.84 16.78 1.62
CA MET A 55 -8.42 16.16 2.81
C MET A 55 -9.93 16.36 2.82
N GLU A 56 -10.64 15.47 3.49
CA GLU A 56 -12.09 15.47 3.66
C GLU A 56 -12.43 15.42 5.16
N SER A 57 -13.66 15.79 5.51
CA SER A 57 -14.14 15.78 6.89
C SER A 57 -15.60 15.35 6.91
N ASP A 58 -15.84 14.19 7.52
CA ASP A 58 -17.18 13.61 7.70
C ASP A 58 -17.84 14.02 9.02
N LEU A 59 -17.24 14.97 9.75
CA LEU A 59 -17.79 15.43 11.01
C LEU A 59 -19.04 16.30 10.77
N ASP A 60 -20.16 15.90 11.40
CA ASP A 60 -21.36 16.72 11.49
C ASP A 60 -21.07 18.12 12.04
N GLU A 61 -21.89 19.09 11.63
CA GLU A 61 -21.83 20.47 12.14
C GLU A 61 -22.00 20.54 13.67
N SER A 62 -22.69 19.56 14.27
CA SER A 62 -22.89 19.42 15.71
C SER A 62 -21.73 18.78 16.47
N ALA A 63 -20.67 18.33 15.80
CA ALA A 63 -19.53 17.70 16.47
C ALA A 63 -18.78 18.69 17.38
N SER A 64 -18.40 18.23 18.58
CA SER A 64 -18.01 19.09 19.72
C SER A 64 -16.74 19.93 19.53
N HIS A 65 -15.95 19.67 18.47
CA HIS A 65 -14.71 20.39 18.20
C HIS A 65 -14.97 21.71 17.45
N PRO A 66 -14.65 22.88 18.05
CA PRO A 66 -14.76 24.17 17.36
C PRO A 66 -13.89 24.21 16.10
N PHE A 67 -14.39 24.83 15.02
CA PHE A 67 -13.65 24.97 13.75
C PHE A 67 -12.26 25.56 13.90
N VAL A 68 -12.04 26.44 14.89
CA VAL A 68 -10.71 26.97 15.22
C VAL A 68 -9.74 25.84 15.58
N LYS A 69 -10.14 24.89 16.44
CA LYS A 69 -9.29 23.76 16.82
C LYS A 69 -9.04 22.82 15.63
N ARG A 70 -10.06 22.56 14.81
CA ARG A 70 -9.93 21.73 13.59
C ARG A 70 -8.93 22.34 12.61
N LEU A 71 -9.04 23.65 12.37
CA LEU A 71 -8.16 24.42 11.50
C LEU A 71 -6.72 24.46 12.02
N THR A 72 -6.51 24.71 13.32
CA THR A 72 -5.18 24.69 13.92
C THR A 72 -4.56 23.30 13.82
N SER A 73 -5.30 22.25 14.16
CA SER A 73 -4.82 20.86 14.03
C SER A 73 -4.36 20.53 12.61
N LEU A 74 -5.17 20.86 11.60
CA LEU A 74 -4.81 20.61 10.19
C LEU A 74 -3.56 21.38 9.77
N ARG A 75 -3.43 22.65 10.19
CA ARG A 75 -2.25 23.47 9.88
C ARG A 75 -0.99 22.97 10.56
N ASP A 76 -1.09 22.60 11.83
CA ASP A 76 0.02 22.06 12.61
C ASP A 76 0.50 20.74 11.99
N ARG A 77 -0.44 19.84 11.66
CA ARG A 77 -0.17 18.59 10.95
C ARG A 77 0.61 18.85 9.66
N GLU A 78 0.10 19.73 8.80
CA GLU A 78 0.74 20.03 7.50
C GLU A 78 2.10 20.70 7.66
N GLN A 79 2.30 21.49 8.72
CA GLN A 79 3.60 22.04 9.05
C GLN A 79 4.58 20.92 9.48
N SER A 80 4.17 20.00 10.36
CA SER A 80 4.98 18.87 10.81
C SER A 80 5.45 18.00 9.67
N TRP A 81 4.56 17.62 8.74
CA TRP A 81 4.92 16.82 7.57
C TRP A 81 5.87 17.56 6.64
N ARG A 82 5.64 18.86 6.41
CA ARG A 82 6.55 19.68 5.60
C ARG A 82 7.94 19.80 6.20
N SER A 83 8.06 19.79 7.53
CA SER A 83 9.36 19.94 8.20
C SER A 83 9.98 18.65 8.73
N ILE A 84 9.31 17.51 8.57
CA ILE A 84 9.65 16.24 9.22
C ILE A 84 9.96 16.50 10.70
N THR A 85 9.01 17.15 11.38
CA THR A 85 9.11 17.45 12.81
C THR A 85 8.07 16.62 13.54
N TRP A 86 8.52 15.58 14.23
CA TRP A 86 7.67 14.80 15.10
C TRP A 86 7.57 15.46 16.47
N LYS A 87 6.41 15.34 17.09
CA LYS A 87 6.12 15.83 18.43
C LYS A 87 6.64 14.87 19.49
N ARG A 88 6.58 13.56 19.22
CA ARG A 88 7.06 12.52 20.13
C ARG A 88 7.65 11.33 19.39
N HIS A 89 8.49 10.60 20.11
CA HIS A 89 9.14 9.38 19.68
C HIS A 89 8.88 8.30 20.74
N HIS A 90 8.27 7.20 20.32
CA HIS A 90 7.89 6.07 21.18
C HIS A 90 8.59 4.81 20.70
N ARG A 91 8.92 3.89 21.61
CA ARG A 91 9.44 2.58 21.27
C ARG A 91 8.45 1.50 21.68
N LEU A 92 8.04 0.66 20.75
CA LEU A 92 7.13 -0.45 21.03
C LEU A 92 7.92 -1.68 21.47
N GLY A 93 7.57 -2.23 22.63
CA GLY A 93 8.02 -3.56 23.02
C GLY A 93 7.18 -4.61 22.32
N LEU A 94 7.77 -5.37 21.40
CA LEU A 94 7.07 -6.40 20.65
C LEU A 94 7.25 -7.79 21.30
N PRO A 95 6.19 -8.63 21.32
CA PRO A 95 6.28 -10.05 21.65
C PRO A 95 6.97 -10.80 20.49
N SER A 96 6.97 -12.14 20.51
CA SER A 96 7.43 -12.92 19.35
C SER A 96 6.66 -12.52 18.10
N VAL A 97 7.39 -12.29 17.01
CA VAL A 97 6.86 -11.77 15.74
C VAL A 97 6.85 -12.86 14.69
N ALA A 98 5.74 -12.99 13.96
CA ALA A 98 5.63 -13.82 12.75
C ALA A 98 5.88 -12.98 11.49
N SER A 99 5.78 -13.62 10.32
CA SER A 99 5.96 -12.98 9.02
C SER A 99 4.80 -12.10 8.59
N ILE A 100 3.56 -12.36 9.07
CA ILE A 100 2.37 -11.59 8.71
C ILE A 100 2.12 -10.45 9.70
N TYR A 101 1.85 -9.28 9.15
CA TYR A 101 1.54 -8.06 9.88
C TYR A 101 0.61 -7.17 9.06
N GLU A 102 -0.04 -6.23 9.72
CA GLU A 102 -0.97 -5.29 9.09
C GLU A 102 -0.91 -3.96 9.84
N PHE A 103 -1.00 -2.84 9.12
CA PHE A 103 -1.01 -1.51 9.71
C PHE A 103 -2.08 -0.62 9.08
N VAL A 104 -3.18 -0.43 9.82
CA VAL A 104 -4.32 0.39 9.38
C VAL A 104 -4.80 1.24 10.55
N GLY A 105 -5.05 2.53 10.29
CA GLY A 105 -5.80 3.36 11.21
C GLY A 105 -5.21 3.51 12.62
N GLY A 106 -3.89 3.32 12.77
CA GLY A 106 -3.25 3.37 14.08
C GLY A 106 -3.27 2.10 14.91
N ILE A 107 -3.67 1.00 14.31
CA ILE A 107 -3.53 -0.32 14.90
C ILE A 107 -2.46 -1.05 14.09
N TYR A 108 -1.39 -1.44 14.78
CA TYR A 108 -0.40 -2.37 14.23
C TYR A 108 -0.78 -3.78 14.69
N GLY A 109 -1.10 -4.66 13.76
CA GLY A 109 -1.35 -6.07 13.99
C GLY A 109 -0.13 -6.89 13.58
N ASN A 110 0.21 -7.91 14.36
CA ASN A 110 1.33 -8.78 14.07
C ASN A 110 1.05 -10.21 14.54
N GLY A 111 1.23 -11.18 13.64
CA GLY A 111 1.13 -12.60 13.99
C GLY A 111 2.20 -12.99 15.01
N ARG A 112 1.93 -14.00 15.83
CA ARG A 112 2.92 -14.58 16.75
C ARG A 112 3.49 -15.86 16.18
N GLU A 113 4.80 -16.03 16.24
CA GLU A 113 5.44 -17.30 15.91
C GLU A 113 5.49 -18.20 17.16
N HIS A 114 5.22 -19.50 16.97
CA HIS A 114 5.46 -20.53 17.98
C HIS A 114 6.23 -21.70 17.36
N GLY A 115 7.57 -21.63 17.38
CA GLY A 115 8.43 -22.69 16.86
C GLY A 115 8.34 -22.90 15.34
N LYS A 116 9.32 -23.61 14.77
CA LYS A 116 9.55 -23.68 13.31
C LYS A 116 8.49 -24.44 12.49
N ARG A 117 7.41 -24.98 13.08
CA ARG A 117 6.46 -25.88 12.38
C ARG A 117 4.99 -25.80 12.81
N GLU A 118 4.59 -24.86 13.66
CA GLU A 118 3.19 -24.75 14.13
C GLU A 118 2.44 -23.59 13.45
N PRO A 119 1.11 -23.69 13.30
CA PRO A 119 0.29 -22.58 12.79
C PRO A 119 0.49 -21.31 13.63
N ILE A 120 0.34 -20.13 13.01
CA ILE A 120 0.33 -18.84 13.72
C ILE A 120 -0.79 -18.90 14.76
N PRO A 121 -0.48 -19.07 16.07
CA PRO A 121 -1.49 -19.45 17.05
C PRO A 121 -2.20 -18.22 17.62
N ALA A 122 -1.72 -17.02 17.30
CA ALA A 122 -2.25 -15.77 17.81
C ALA A 122 -1.84 -14.57 16.96
N ILE A 123 -2.62 -13.49 17.05
CA ILE A 123 -2.28 -12.18 16.52
C ILE A 123 -2.31 -11.18 17.69
N SER A 124 -1.26 -10.37 17.82
CA SER A 124 -1.22 -9.24 18.75
C SER A 124 -1.50 -7.94 18.02
N PHE A 125 -2.30 -7.09 18.65
CA PHE A 125 -2.64 -5.77 18.15
C PHE A 125 -2.15 -4.69 19.13
N PHE A 126 -1.65 -3.60 18.58
CA PHE A 126 -1.11 -2.45 19.30
C PHE A 126 -1.82 -1.19 18.86
N GLU A 127 -2.52 -0.53 19.78
CA GLU A 127 -3.01 0.84 19.57
C GLU A 127 -1.81 1.80 19.66
N LEU A 128 -1.51 2.49 18.56
CA LEU A 128 -0.35 3.36 18.46
C LEU A 128 -0.67 4.78 18.96
N PRO A 129 0.31 5.48 19.57
CA PRO A 129 0.12 6.84 20.08
C PRO A 129 -0.35 7.83 19.00
N PHE A 130 -1.30 8.69 19.35
CA PHE A 130 -1.66 9.88 18.58
C PHE A 130 -1.10 11.15 19.25
N SER A 131 -0.84 12.19 18.45
CA SER A 131 -0.43 13.52 18.92
C SER A 131 -1.52 14.17 19.77
N GLY A 132 -1.52 13.91 21.08
CA GLY A 132 -2.46 14.49 22.03
C GLY A 132 -2.58 13.78 23.39
N CYS A 133 -2.19 12.51 23.52
CA CYS A 133 -2.23 11.79 24.81
C CYS A 133 -1.23 12.38 25.81
N ASP A 134 -1.43 12.26 27.12
CA ASP A 134 -0.42 12.70 28.10
C ASP A 134 0.75 11.69 28.20
N PRO A 135 1.98 12.15 28.54
CA PRO A 135 3.07 11.24 28.84
C PRO A 135 2.73 10.39 30.08
N GLY A 136 2.40 9.11 29.87
CA GLY A 136 2.09 8.16 30.95
C GLY A 136 0.94 7.21 30.69
N GLU A 137 0.16 7.38 29.60
CA GLU A 137 -0.84 6.38 29.22
C GLU A 137 -0.17 5.11 28.67
N GLU A 138 -0.47 3.97 29.30
CA GLU A 138 -0.10 2.66 28.77
C GLU A 138 -0.87 2.41 27.47
N TYR A 139 -0.15 2.15 26.38
CA TYR A 139 -0.75 1.80 25.10
C TYR A 139 -1.48 0.47 25.21
N ARG A 140 -2.70 0.40 24.69
CA ARG A 140 -3.47 -0.84 24.70
C ARG A 140 -2.80 -1.85 23.75
N MET A 141 -2.42 -2.98 24.32
CA MET A 141 -2.06 -4.18 23.58
C MET A 141 -3.07 -5.27 23.95
N TRP A 142 -3.58 -5.99 22.95
CA TRP A 142 -4.37 -7.19 23.17
C TRP A 142 -3.95 -8.27 22.19
N THR A 143 -4.29 -9.52 22.51
CA THR A 143 -3.91 -10.68 21.71
C THR A 143 -5.11 -11.59 21.56
N HIS A 144 -5.39 -11.99 20.33
CA HIS A 144 -6.37 -13.02 20.03
C HIS A 144 -5.64 -14.31 19.75
N ALA A 145 -5.97 -15.36 20.50
CA ALA A 145 -5.49 -16.71 20.24
C ALA A 145 -6.48 -17.45 19.33
N PHE A 146 -5.95 -18.29 18.45
CA PHE A 146 -6.69 -19.06 17.47
C PHE A 146 -6.33 -20.53 17.61
N GLU A 147 -7.20 -21.29 18.26
CA GLU A 147 -7.04 -22.73 18.41
C GLU A 147 -7.40 -23.43 17.09
N ASN A 148 -6.54 -24.33 16.61
CA ASN A 148 -6.77 -25.20 15.45
C ASN A 148 -6.97 -24.48 14.10
N ILE A 149 -6.58 -23.21 13.99
CA ILE A 149 -6.67 -22.45 12.74
C ILE A 149 -5.27 -22.05 12.29
N ARG A 150 -4.93 -22.39 11.04
CA ARG A 150 -3.71 -21.90 10.39
C ARG A 150 -4.03 -20.65 9.59
N ILE A 151 -3.69 -19.49 10.17
CA ILE A 151 -3.80 -18.20 9.51
C ILE A 151 -2.72 -18.11 8.44
N LEU A 152 -3.15 -17.78 7.21
CA LEU A 152 -2.29 -17.57 6.06
C LEU A 152 -2.02 -16.08 5.86
N ASP A 153 -3.04 -15.27 6.07
CA ASP A 153 -3.00 -13.81 5.94
C ASP A 153 -4.14 -13.20 6.77
N PHE A 154 -4.04 -11.91 7.09
CA PHE A 154 -5.11 -11.17 7.73
C PHE A 154 -5.08 -9.69 7.35
N THR A 155 -6.25 -9.05 7.41
CA THR A 155 -6.35 -7.59 7.29
C THR A 155 -7.40 -7.05 8.26
N ILE A 156 -7.39 -5.75 8.52
CA ILE A 156 -8.24 -5.11 9.53
C ILE A 156 -8.88 -3.82 9.00
N ASP A 157 -10.08 -3.51 9.48
CA ASP A 157 -10.67 -2.18 9.39
C ASP A 157 -11.10 -1.72 10.80
N PRO A 158 -10.24 -0.94 11.48
CA PRO A 158 -10.53 -0.41 12.80
C PRO A 158 -11.78 0.46 12.85
N SER A 159 -12.15 1.13 11.75
CA SER A 159 -13.30 2.04 11.72
C SER A 159 -14.64 1.32 11.83
N GLN A 160 -14.63 0.01 11.58
CA GLN A 160 -15.81 -0.86 11.63
C GLN A 160 -15.67 -1.98 12.67
N ASP A 161 -14.60 -1.97 13.46
CA ASP A 161 -14.23 -3.06 14.37
C ASP A 161 -14.13 -4.43 13.65
N LEU A 162 -13.54 -4.46 12.44
CA LEU A 162 -13.48 -5.64 11.60
C LEU A 162 -12.06 -6.24 11.54
N LEU A 163 -11.97 -7.55 11.77
CA LEU A 163 -10.81 -8.40 11.55
C LEU A 163 -11.18 -9.49 10.54
N VAL A 164 -10.40 -9.60 9.46
CA VAL A 164 -10.57 -10.59 8.40
C VAL A 164 -9.37 -11.54 8.44
N LEU A 165 -9.62 -12.84 8.59
CA LEU A 165 -8.58 -13.88 8.62
C LEU A 165 -8.74 -14.81 7.42
N VAL A 166 -7.65 -15.14 6.75
CA VAL A 166 -7.62 -16.09 5.63
C VAL A 166 -7.03 -17.42 6.10
N THR A 167 -7.73 -18.51 5.85
CA THR A 167 -7.32 -19.86 6.26
C THR A 167 -7.55 -20.86 5.12
N ARG A 168 -6.79 -21.96 5.09
CA ARG A 168 -7.15 -23.10 4.21
C ARG A 168 -8.49 -23.66 4.66
N ALA A 169 -9.37 -23.96 3.71
CA ALA A 169 -10.59 -24.69 4.01
C ALA A 169 -10.28 -26.15 4.39
N PRO A 170 -11.15 -26.83 5.16
CA PRO A 170 -11.03 -28.27 5.42
C PRO A 170 -10.96 -29.10 4.13
N ALA A 171 -10.34 -30.29 4.20
CA ALA A 171 -10.09 -31.12 3.02
C ALA A 171 -11.39 -31.51 2.27
N GLU A 172 -12.45 -31.76 3.04
CA GLU A 172 -13.80 -32.07 2.60
C GLU A 172 -14.60 -30.88 2.06
N SER A 173 -14.10 -29.65 2.24
CA SER A 173 -14.76 -28.45 1.73
C SER A 173 -14.73 -28.42 0.19
N LYS A 174 -15.77 -27.84 -0.40
CA LYS A 174 -15.82 -27.55 -1.85
C LYS A 174 -14.97 -26.35 -2.25
N PHE A 175 -14.40 -25.63 -1.29
CA PHE A 175 -13.67 -24.38 -1.48
C PHE A 175 -12.20 -24.56 -1.09
N VAL A 176 -11.33 -23.71 -1.61
CA VAL A 176 -9.89 -23.73 -1.31
C VAL A 176 -9.61 -23.01 0.00
N PHE A 177 -10.28 -21.88 0.22
CA PHE A 177 -10.07 -21.04 1.40
C PHE A 177 -11.37 -20.76 2.16
N GLU A 178 -11.19 -20.39 3.42
CA GLU A 178 -12.21 -19.81 4.27
C GLU A 178 -11.72 -18.43 4.73
N VAL A 179 -12.60 -17.43 4.63
CA VAL A 179 -12.35 -16.09 5.14
C VAL A 179 -13.22 -15.86 6.37
N HIS A 180 -12.60 -15.77 7.55
CA HIS A 180 -13.28 -15.59 8.82
C HIS A 180 -13.46 -14.11 9.11
N LEU A 181 -14.69 -13.70 9.40
CA LEU A 181 -15.07 -12.33 9.71
C LEU A 181 -15.34 -12.20 11.21
N ARG A 182 -14.46 -11.47 11.89
CA ARG A 182 -14.46 -11.34 13.35
C ARG A 182 -14.43 -9.87 13.76
N THR A 183 -14.86 -9.57 14.98
CA THR A 183 -14.66 -8.25 15.57
C THR A 183 -13.20 -8.08 15.96
N LEU A 184 -12.58 -6.96 15.59
CA LEU A 184 -11.17 -6.69 15.92
C LEU A 184 -10.94 -6.58 17.43
N SER A 185 -11.90 -6.01 18.16
CA SER A 185 -11.82 -5.77 19.59
C SER A 185 -11.98 -7.02 20.45
N ALA A 186 -13.00 -7.85 20.16
CA ALA A 186 -13.43 -8.94 21.02
C ALA A 186 -13.24 -10.35 20.44
N ASN A 187 -12.84 -10.46 19.16
CA ASN A 187 -12.75 -11.72 18.44
C ASN A 187 -14.10 -12.48 18.33
N ASP A 188 -15.23 -11.79 18.41
CA ASP A 188 -16.56 -12.36 18.20
C ASP A 188 -16.89 -12.43 16.71
N PRO A 189 -17.88 -13.24 16.27
CA PRO A 189 -18.40 -13.18 14.91
C PRO A 189 -18.79 -11.76 14.49
N TYR A 190 -18.34 -11.31 13.30
CA TYR A 190 -18.63 -9.94 12.85
C TYR A 190 -20.15 -9.73 12.64
N PRO A 191 -20.79 -8.83 13.41
CA PRO A 191 -22.25 -8.79 13.52
C PRO A 191 -22.97 -8.30 12.25
N ARG A 192 -22.26 -7.58 11.37
CA ARG A 192 -22.83 -7.04 10.13
C ARG A 192 -22.76 -8.04 8.96
N ALA A 193 -22.08 -9.18 9.12
CA ALA A 193 -21.97 -10.17 8.05
C ALA A 193 -23.16 -11.14 8.04
N ALA A 194 -23.59 -11.56 6.85
CA ALA A 194 -24.61 -12.59 6.67
C ALA A 194 -24.16 -13.98 7.15
N ALA A 195 -22.85 -14.23 7.19
CA ALA A 195 -22.23 -15.42 7.75
C ALA A 195 -20.86 -15.05 8.34
N PRO A 196 -20.41 -15.74 9.41
CA PRO A 196 -19.11 -15.49 10.03
C PRO A 196 -17.92 -16.00 9.21
N ILE A 197 -18.17 -16.90 8.25
CA ILE A 197 -17.14 -17.50 7.39
C ILE A 197 -17.63 -17.38 5.95
N LEU A 198 -16.80 -16.81 5.09
CA LEU A 198 -17.03 -16.75 3.65
C LEU A 198 -16.25 -17.89 2.98
N PRO A 199 -16.92 -18.78 2.22
CA PRO A 199 -16.25 -19.84 1.49
C PRO A 199 -15.68 -19.31 0.18
N CYS A 200 -14.36 -19.36 -0.03
CA CYS A 200 -13.71 -18.69 -1.16
C CYS A 200 -13.02 -19.66 -2.12
N PHE A 201 -13.11 -19.36 -3.42
CA PHE A 201 -12.54 -20.12 -4.52
C PHE A 201 -13.04 -21.58 -4.58
N PRO A 202 -14.15 -21.84 -5.28
CA PRO A 202 -14.64 -23.20 -5.50
C PRO A 202 -13.57 -24.08 -6.18
N LYS A 203 -13.33 -25.28 -5.63
CA LYS A 203 -12.35 -26.26 -6.15
C LYS A 203 -12.65 -26.71 -7.58
N ASP A 204 -13.94 -26.73 -7.96
CA ASP A 204 -14.39 -27.11 -9.30
C ASP A 204 -13.93 -26.12 -10.39
N LEU A 205 -13.51 -24.92 -9.99
CA LEU A 205 -12.98 -23.89 -10.90
C LEU A 205 -11.45 -23.95 -11.03
N VAL A 206 -10.79 -24.82 -10.26
CA VAL A 206 -9.33 -24.95 -10.30
C VAL A 206 -8.96 -25.85 -11.48
N SER A 207 -8.30 -25.28 -12.48
CA SER A 207 -7.86 -25.98 -13.69
C SER A 207 -6.70 -26.96 -13.46
N MET A 208 -6.01 -26.88 -12.31
CA MET A 208 -4.81 -27.64 -11.97
C MET A 208 -4.90 -28.25 -10.56
N PRO A 209 -4.26 -29.39 -10.26
CA PRO A 209 -4.10 -29.84 -8.89
C PRO A 209 -3.32 -28.77 -8.12
N LEU A 210 -3.94 -28.17 -7.10
CA LEU A 210 -3.25 -27.24 -6.20
C LEU A 210 -2.01 -27.95 -5.68
N SER A 211 -0.83 -27.44 -6.04
CA SER A 211 0.41 -27.89 -5.41
C SER A 211 0.30 -27.67 -3.89
N ASN A 212 1.06 -28.42 -3.08
CA ASN A 212 1.06 -28.20 -1.63
C ASN A 212 1.52 -26.77 -1.23
N SER A 213 2.15 -26.05 -2.17
CA SER A 213 2.40 -24.61 -2.12
C SER A 213 1.11 -23.84 -2.41
N ILE A 214 0.55 -23.17 -1.39
CA ILE A 214 -0.41 -22.06 -1.61
C ILE A 214 0.42 -20.99 -2.29
N GLY A 215 0.13 -20.66 -3.53
CA GLY A 215 0.82 -19.51 -4.09
C GLY A 215 0.22 -18.20 -3.63
N ALA A 216 0.36 -17.19 -4.46
CA ALA A 216 0.30 -15.82 -4.07
C ALA A 216 -1.18 -15.35 -3.84
N ILE A 217 -1.61 -15.22 -2.58
CA ILE A 217 -2.87 -14.58 -2.14
C ILE A 217 -2.77 -13.08 -1.79
N ARG A 218 -3.90 -12.36 -1.95
CA ARG A 218 -4.07 -11.01 -1.41
C ARG A 218 -5.49 -10.73 -0.94
N VAL A 219 -5.65 -10.21 0.27
CA VAL A 219 -6.94 -9.76 0.82
C VAL A 219 -6.95 -8.24 1.07
N GLN A 220 -8.06 -7.57 0.74
CA GLN A 220 -8.25 -6.13 1.00
C GLN A 220 -9.67 -5.85 1.47
N ILE A 221 -9.81 -4.95 2.45
CA ILE A 221 -11.10 -4.37 2.83
C ILE A 221 -11.27 -3.02 2.12
N SER A 222 -12.43 -2.78 1.52
CA SER A 222 -12.82 -1.48 0.98
C SER A 222 -14.24 -1.17 1.41
N GLY A 223 -14.39 -0.47 2.54
CA GLY A 223 -15.70 -0.11 3.08
C GLY A 223 -16.47 -1.36 3.48
N ASP A 224 -17.58 -1.62 2.80
CA ASP A 224 -18.41 -2.81 3.04
C ASP A 224 -18.03 -3.99 2.13
N LEU A 225 -16.93 -3.91 1.38
CA LEU A 225 -16.47 -4.94 0.46
C LEU A 225 -15.18 -5.61 0.97
N ILE A 226 -15.04 -6.89 0.66
CA ILE A 226 -13.80 -7.65 0.83
C ILE A 226 -13.38 -8.18 -0.53
N GLY A 227 -12.20 -7.79 -1.00
CA GLY A 227 -11.57 -8.35 -2.19
C GLY A 227 -10.58 -9.43 -1.80
N PHE A 228 -10.54 -10.53 -2.55
CA PHE A 228 -9.62 -11.63 -2.35
C PHE A 228 -9.09 -12.11 -3.72
N LEU A 229 -7.80 -11.94 -3.97
CA LEU A 229 -7.09 -12.48 -5.12
C LEU A 229 -6.37 -13.78 -4.74
N MET A 230 -6.45 -14.76 -5.63
CA MET A 230 -5.55 -15.91 -5.68
C MET A 230 -4.87 -15.93 -7.05
N LYS A 231 -3.57 -15.62 -7.07
CA LYS A 231 -2.77 -15.46 -8.28
C LYS A 231 -2.76 -16.73 -9.12
N GLU A 232 -2.61 -17.91 -8.51
CA GLU A 232 -2.49 -19.18 -9.25
C GLU A 232 -3.80 -19.60 -9.92
N MET A 233 -4.92 -19.02 -9.50
CA MET A 233 -6.22 -19.20 -10.12
C MET A 233 -6.58 -18.04 -11.07
N ASP A 234 -5.73 -17.01 -11.17
CA ASP A 234 -6.03 -15.76 -11.88
C ASP A 234 -7.42 -15.20 -11.54
N THR A 235 -7.81 -15.35 -10.27
CA THR A 235 -9.18 -15.12 -9.82
C THR A 235 -9.22 -14.05 -8.74
N ILE A 236 -10.07 -13.06 -8.93
CA ILE A 236 -10.48 -12.09 -7.91
C ILE A 236 -11.91 -12.42 -7.49
N GLU A 237 -12.12 -12.57 -6.19
CA GLU A 237 -13.43 -12.60 -5.57
C GLU A 237 -13.71 -11.29 -4.83
N VAL A 238 -14.86 -10.68 -5.11
CA VAL A 238 -15.35 -9.52 -4.36
C VAL A 238 -16.59 -9.93 -3.60
N TRP A 239 -16.50 -9.86 -2.28
CA TRP A 239 -17.56 -10.18 -1.34
C TRP A 239 -18.23 -8.92 -0.82
N HIS A 240 -19.55 -8.97 -0.67
CA HIS A 240 -20.32 -8.03 0.13
C HIS A 240 -20.86 -8.75 1.36
N PRO A 241 -20.14 -8.71 2.50
CA PRO A 241 -20.40 -9.56 3.66
C PRO A 241 -21.81 -9.46 4.21
N ALA A 242 -22.40 -8.25 4.24
CA ALA A 242 -23.74 -8.03 4.76
C ALA A 242 -24.83 -8.74 3.95
N SER A 243 -24.64 -8.85 2.64
CA SER A 243 -25.56 -9.62 1.78
C SER A 243 -25.20 -11.10 1.69
N GLY A 244 -23.94 -11.46 1.95
CA GLY A 244 -23.40 -12.80 1.77
C GLY A 244 -23.21 -13.21 0.32
N PHE A 245 -23.21 -12.27 -0.64
CA PHE A 245 -22.93 -12.55 -2.05
C PHE A 245 -21.47 -12.27 -2.43
N CYS A 246 -21.01 -13.04 -3.41
CA CYS A 246 -19.70 -12.97 -4.03
C CYS A 246 -19.85 -12.79 -5.54
N SER A 247 -19.00 -11.93 -6.10
CA SER A 247 -18.72 -11.81 -7.52
C SER A 247 -17.33 -12.37 -7.79
N SER A 248 -17.24 -13.42 -8.60
CA SER A 248 -15.97 -14.07 -8.96
C SER A 248 -15.58 -13.71 -10.40
N PHE A 249 -14.37 -13.19 -10.55
CA PHE A 249 -13.79 -12.73 -11.81
C PHE A 249 -12.51 -13.52 -12.07
N VAL A 250 -12.52 -14.36 -13.11
CA VAL A 250 -11.38 -15.18 -13.52
C VAL A 250 -10.85 -14.67 -14.86
N LEU A 251 -9.56 -14.42 -14.96
CA LEU A 251 -8.92 -13.91 -16.16
C LEU A 251 -7.73 -14.81 -16.55
N PRO A 252 -7.96 -15.87 -17.36
CA PRO A 252 -7.00 -16.98 -17.59
C PRO A 252 -5.61 -16.60 -18.11
N SER A 253 -5.47 -15.36 -18.54
CA SER A 253 -4.26 -14.74 -19.06
C SER A 253 -3.41 -14.07 -17.96
N GLY A 254 -3.78 -14.18 -16.69
CA GLY A 254 -2.92 -13.82 -15.57
C GLY A 254 -3.37 -12.60 -14.75
N ILE A 255 -3.46 -12.70 -13.42
CA ILE A 255 -3.57 -11.49 -12.56
C ILE A 255 -2.40 -11.46 -11.60
N ASP A 256 -1.53 -10.46 -11.73
CA ASP A 256 -0.37 -10.31 -10.84
C ASP A 256 -0.79 -9.74 -9.47
N ASP A 257 -1.63 -8.71 -9.49
CA ASP A 257 -2.15 -8.04 -8.29
C ASP A 257 -3.41 -7.19 -8.63
N PHE A 258 -4.16 -6.77 -7.60
CA PHE A 258 -5.28 -5.85 -7.70
C PHE A 258 -5.35 -4.85 -6.54
N THR A 259 -6.03 -3.73 -6.77
CA THR A 259 -6.42 -2.82 -5.69
C THR A 259 -7.74 -2.12 -6.00
N PHE A 260 -8.55 -1.85 -4.98
CA PHE A 260 -9.75 -1.02 -5.16
C PHE A 260 -9.39 0.43 -5.45
N LEU A 261 -10.03 1.02 -6.47
CA LEU A 261 -9.96 2.45 -6.76
C LEU A 261 -11.12 3.20 -6.09
N SER A 262 -12.29 2.55 -6.03
CA SER A 262 -13.52 3.04 -5.41
C SER A 262 -14.37 1.87 -4.89
N GLN A 263 -15.60 2.15 -4.45
CA GLN A 263 -16.58 1.11 -4.11
C GLN A 263 -17.17 0.38 -5.32
N THR A 264 -16.88 0.86 -6.54
CA THR A 264 -17.43 0.32 -7.79
C THR A 264 -16.37 0.10 -8.86
N SER A 265 -15.08 0.27 -8.54
CA SER A 265 -14.00 0.03 -9.48
C SER A 265 -12.74 -0.48 -8.80
N PHE A 266 -12.02 -1.34 -9.52
CA PHE A 266 -10.70 -1.83 -9.13
C PHE A 266 -9.72 -1.72 -10.29
N LEU A 267 -8.44 -1.66 -9.96
CA LEU A 267 -7.30 -1.69 -10.87
C LEU A 267 -6.65 -3.07 -10.73
N ILE A 268 -6.32 -3.70 -11.84
CA ILE A 268 -5.46 -4.89 -11.86
C ILE A 268 -4.16 -4.60 -12.58
N VAL A 269 -3.10 -5.31 -12.21
CA VAL A 269 -1.86 -5.38 -12.96
C VAL A 269 -1.70 -6.77 -13.54
N ARG A 270 -1.21 -6.81 -14.78
CA ARG A 270 -1.22 -7.98 -15.64
C ARG A 270 0.22 -8.47 -15.85
N PRO A 271 0.48 -9.79 -15.87
CA PRO A 271 1.84 -10.34 -16.06
C PRO A 271 2.51 -9.93 -17.38
N LEU A 272 1.72 -9.49 -18.36
CA LEU A 272 2.22 -8.98 -19.64
C LEU A 272 2.64 -7.50 -19.60
N GLY A 273 2.57 -6.85 -18.44
CA GLY A 273 3.03 -5.48 -18.24
C GLY A 273 2.03 -4.42 -18.67
N TYR A 274 0.81 -4.49 -18.15
CA TYR A 274 -0.16 -3.42 -18.31
C TYR A 274 -1.12 -3.35 -17.12
N LEU A 275 -1.74 -2.19 -16.96
CA LEU A 275 -2.78 -1.93 -15.97
C LEU A 275 -4.14 -1.99 -16.64
N GLU A 276 -5.13 -2.56 -15.97
CA GLU A 276 -6.52 -2.55 -16.43
C GLU A 276 -7.47 -2.06 -15.34
N VAL A 277 -8.41 -1.19 -15.73
CA VAL A 277 -9.42 -0.63 -14.85
C VAL A 277 -10.75 -1.31 -15.12
N TYR A 278 -11.35 -1.91 -14.11
CA TYR A 278 -12.67 -2.52 -14.21
C TYR A 278 -13.68 -1.77 -13.35
N GLN A 279 -14.88 -1.62 -13.88
CA GLN A 279 -16.06 -1.22 -13.11
C GLN A 279 -16.87 -2.45 -12.75
N PHE A 280 -17.29 -2.56 -11.51
CA PHE A 280 -18.12 -3.65 -11.03
C PHE A 280 -19.29 -3.11 -10.22
N HIS A 281 -20.28 -3.97 -10.00
CA HIS A 281 -21.43 -3.66 -9.15
C HIS A 281 -21.28 -4.39 -7.83
N THR A 282 -21.83 -3.80 -6.76
CA THR A 282 -21.91 -4.46 -5.45
C THR A 282 -22.48 -5.87 -5.62
N PRO A 283 -21.79 -6.91 -5.10
CA PRO A 283 -22.25 -8.29 -5.21
C PRO A 283 -23.68 -8.49 -4.69
N THR A 284 -24.51 -9.03 -5.56
CA THR A 284 -25.88 -9.49 -5.35
C THR A 284 -26.13 -10.78 -6.14
N GLY A 285 -27.29 -11.42 -5.96
CA GLY A 285 -27.65 -12.65 -6.68
C GLY A 285 -27.84 -12.51 -8.20
N SER A 286 -27.80 -11.29 -8.73
CA SER A 286 -27.94 -11.00 -10.17
C SER A 286 -26.95 -9.93 -10.64
N SER A 287 -25.76 -9.90 -10.07
CA SER A 287 -24.72 -8.93 -10.47
C SER A 287 -24.34 -9.13 -11.93
N PRO A 288 -24.21 -8.06 -12.73
CA PRO A 288 -23.64 -8.17 -14.06
C PRO A 288 -22.12 -8.38 -14.00
N PRO A 289 -21.50 -8.94 -15.05
CA PRO A 289 -20.04 -9.00 -15.16
C PRO A 289 -19.37 -7.62 -15.07
N PRO A 290 -18.14 -7.52 -14.52
CA PRO A 290 -17.36 -6.30 -14.53
C PRO A 290 -17.11 -5.80 -15.96
N VAL A 291 -17.07 -4.48 -16.13
CA VAL A 291 -16.83 -3.83 -17.42
C VAL A 291 -15.42 -3.27 -17.43
N LEU A 292 -14.62 -3.71 -18.40
CA LEU A 292 -13.29 -3.13 -18.65
C LEU A 292 -13.44 -1.69 -19.16
N LEU A 293 -12.87 -0.73 -18.43
CA LEU A 293 -12.94 0.70 -18.72
C LEU A 293 -11.71 1.25 -19.44
N GLY A 294 -10.52 0.72 -19.13
CA GLY A 294 -9.27 1.18 -19.72
C GLY A 294 -8.13 0.18 -19.50
N SER A 295 -7.18 0.15 -20.43
CA SER A 295 -6.00 -0.72 -20.42
C SER A 295 -4.80 0.11 -20.84
N PHE A 296 -3.68 -0.01 -20.11
CA PHE A 296 -2.56 0.95 -20.17
C PHE A 296 -1.23 0.20 -20.08
N SER A 297 -0.43 0.22 -21.15
CA SER A 297 0.82 -0.55 -21.20
C SER A 297 1.97 0.07 -20.41
N PHE A 298 2.83 -0.78 -19.85
CA PHE A 298 4.13 -0.40 -19.29
C PHE A 298 5.14 -0.09 -20.41
N PRO A 299 6.29 0.52 -20.09
CA PRO A 299 7.34 0.69 -21.07
C PRO A 299 7.77 -0.67 -21.64
N PRO A 300 8.12 -0.75 -22.93
CA PRO A 300 8.48 -2.01 -23.56
C PRO A 300 9.80 -2.56 -23.01
N LEU A 301 9.80 -3.83 -22.63
CA LEU A 301 10.99 -4.57 -22.20
C LEU A 301 11.98 -4.78 -23.34
N SER A 302 13.26 -4.89 -23.00
CA SER A 302 14.28 -5.38 -23.93
C SER A 302 14.09 -6.85 -24.24
N ASP A 303 14.63 -7.30 -25.38
CA ASP A 303 14.51 -8.70 -25.81
C ASP A 303 15.13 -9.65 -24.78
N GLY A 304 14.43 -10.72 -24.45
CA GLY A 304 14.85 -11.72 -23.45
C GLY A 304 14.44 -11.41 -22.01
N PHE A 305 14.01 -10.19 -21.69
CA PHE A 305 13.50 -9.84 -20.36
C PHE A 305 12.01 -10.19 -20.25
N SER A 306 11.55 -10.46 -19.03
CA SER A 306 10.13 -10.70 -18.74
C SER A 306 9.71 -10.03 -17.44
N PHE A 307 8.46 -9.57 -17.38
CA PHE A 307 7.86 -9.18 -16.11
C PHE A 307 7.71 -10.43 -15.27
N TRP A 308 8.33 -10.42 -14.11
CA TRP A 308 8.34 -11.56 -13.20
C TRP A 308 7.21 -11.46 -12.18
N HIS A 309 7.04 -10.26 -11.64
CA HIS A 309 5.94 -9.94 -10.74
C HIS A 309 5.73 -8.43 -10.75
N CYS A 310 4.47 -8.03 -10.61
CA CYS A 310 4.11 -6.65 -10.33
C CYS A 310 3.14 -6.61 -9.15
N SER A 311 3.21 -5.56 -8.34
CA SER A 311 2.28 -5.32 -7.24
C SER A 311 1.76 -3.89 -7.24
N LEU A 312 0.59 -3.70 -6.64
CA LEU A 312 -0.11 -2.43 -6.50
C LEU A 312 -0.30 -2.12 -5.02
N SER A 313 0.12 -0.94 -4.56
CA SER A 313 -0.04 -0.55 -3.16
C SER A 313 -0.75 0.79 -3.04
N GLY A 314 -1.70 0.87 -2.12
CA GLY A 314 -2.60 2.01 -1.95
C GLY A 314 -3.13 2.09 -0.53
N ASN A 315 -2.93 3.24 0.12
CA ASN A 315 -3.43 3.49 1.46
C ASN A 315 -3.81 4.97 1.65
N PRO A 316 -4.88 5.28 2.42
CA PRO A 316 -5.88 4.35 2.95
C PRO A 316 -6.75 3.74 1.83
N SER A 317 -7.39 2.61 2.11
CA SER A 317 -8.36 1.97 1.20
C SER A 317 -9.55 2.91 0.87
N PRO A 318 -10.16 2.85 -0.35
CA PRO A 318 -11.27 3.72 -0.77
C PRO A 318 -12.55 3.73 0.07
N GLY A 319 -12.73 2.80 1.00
CA GLY A 319 -13.86 2.84 1.94
C GLY A 319 -13.46 3.03 3.40
N TYR A 320 -12.18 3.24 3.68
CA TYR A 320 -11.71 3.48 5.03
C TYR A 320 -11.96 4.94 5.41
N ILE A 321 -12.93 5.14 6.31
CA ILE A 321 -13.24 6.45 6.90
C ILE A 321 -12.93 6.34 8.39
N PRO A 322 -11.94 7.07 8.93
CA PRO A 322 -11.63 7.01 10.35
C PRO A 322 -12.81 7.56 11.17
N ARG A 323 -13.54 6.69 11.87
CA ARG A 323 -14.67 7.07 12.74
C ARG A 323 -14.35 6.77 14.19
N SER A 324 -14.69 7.71 15.07
CA SER A 324 -14.74 7.44 16.51
C SER A 324 -16.02 6.64 16.81
N GLN A 325 -15.88 5.32 17.02
CA GLN A 325 -17.01 4.51 17.47
C GLN A 325 -17.25 4.69 18.98
N PRO A 326 -18.49 4.57 19.47
CA PRO A 326 -18.77 4.51 20.91
C PRO A 326 -18.00 3.35 21.55
N GLY A 327 -17.11 3.65 22.51
CA GLY A 327 -16.29 2.64 23.20
C GLY A 327 -14.90 2.40 22.60
N VAL A 328 -14.58 2.97 21.43
CA VAL A 328 -13.20 3.03 20.92
C VAL A 328 -12.54 4.30 21.44
N ASN A 329 -11.33 4.18 21.98
CA ASN A 329 -10.64 5.30 22.59
C ASN A 329 -10.35 6.37 21.52
N SER A 330 -10.95 7.56 21.66
CA SER A 330 -10.84 8.66 20.69
C SER A 330 -9.40 9.19 20.52
N ASN A 331 -8.49 8.69 21.35
CA ASN A 331 -7.10 9.10 21.46
C ASN A 331 -6.16 8.38 20.48
N VAL A 332 -6.67 7.52 19.58
CA VAL A 332 -5.84 6.68 18.68
C VAL A 332 -5.97 7.06 17.20
N ILE A 333 -7.08 7.72 16.84
CA ILE A 333 -7.48 8.00 15.46
C ILE A 333 -7.85 9.47 15.30
N ASN A 334 -7.31 10.10 14.25
CA ASN A 334 -7.80 11.40 13.83
C ASN A 334 -9.16 11.25 13.15
N SER A 335 -10.24 11.53 13.88
CA SER A 335 -11.62 11.51 13.34
C SER A 335 -12.08 12.87 12.80
N VAL A 336 -11.21 13.90 12.83
CA VAL A 336 -11.59 15.24 12.40
C VAL A 336 -11.57 15.38 10.89
N TYR A 337 -10.56 14.80 10.26
CA TYR A 337 -10.36 14.83 8.81
C TYR A 337 -9.50 13.65 8.39
N HIS A 338 -9.59 13.26 7.12
CA HIS A 338 -8.79 12.19 6.53
C HIS A 338 -8.40 12.56 5.08
N PRO A 339 -7.42 11.88 4.48
CA PRO A 339 -7.10 12.09 3.07
C PRO A 339 -8.31 11.81 2.17
N SER A 340 -8.46 12.62 1.12
CA SER A 340 -9.41 12.39 0.03
C SER A 340 -9.11 11.02 -0.58
N LEU A 341 -10.12 10.17 -0.60
CA LEU A 341 -9.98 8.80 -1.08
C LEU A 341 -9.86 8.75 -2.61
N ALA A 342 -10.31 9.78 -3.32
CA ALA A 342 -10.17 9.88 -4.77
C ALA A 342 -8.80 10.44 -5.22
N ASP A 343 -8.18 11.30 -4.41
CA ASP A 343 -6.97 12.03 -4.83
C ASP A 343 -5.66 11.28 -4.57
N ARG A 344 -5.69 10.19 -3.79
CA ARG A 344 -4.50 9.46 -3.32
C ARG A 344 -3.53 9.05 -4.43
N VAL A 345 -2.31 8.74 -4.03
CA VAL A 345 -1.28 8.14 -4.88
C VAL A 345 -1.30 6.61 -4.69
N LEU A 346 -1.09 5.88 -5.78
CA LEU A 346 -0.75 4.45 -5.76
C LEU A 346 0.71 4.26 -6.12
N ALA A 347 1.33 3.23 -5.54
CA ALA A 347 2.60 2.68 -5.97
C ALA A 347 2.35 1.44 -6.83
N CYS A 348 3.07 1.31 -7.93
CA CYS A 348 3.18 0.05 -8.66
C CYS A 348 4.64 -0.38 -8.69
N CYS A 349 4.92 -1.51 -8.07
CA CYS A 349 6.24 -2.13 -8.07
C CYS A 349 6.32 -3.12 -9.22
N ILE A 350 7.42 -3.11 -9.95
CA ILE A 350 7.68 -3.98 -11.09
C ILE A 350 9.02 -4.68 -10.86
N TYR A 351 8.98 -6.00 -10.95
CA TYR A 351 10.12 -6.89 -10.90
C TYR A 351 10.31 -7.55 -12.26
N ILE A 352 11.48 -7.40 -12.86
CA ILE A 352 11.80 -7.86 -14.21
C ILE A 352 12.90 -8.89 -14.12
N LEU A 353 12.65 -10.08 -14.64
CA LEU A 353 13.60 -11.16 -14.71
C LEU A 353 14.48 -11.00 -15.95
N GLU A 354 15.79 -10.96 -15.72
CA GLU A 354 16.84 -11.18 -16.71
C GLU A 354 17.25 -12.66 -16.64
N PRO A 355 16.82 -13.49 -17.59
CA PRO A 355 17.16 -14.91 -17.58
C PRO A 355 18.65 -15.11 -17.86
N SER A 356 19.22 -16.11 -17.19
CA SER A 356 20.61 -16.54 -17.35
C SER A 356 20.61 -18.02 -17.69
N PRO A 357 21.56 -18.52 -18.51
CA PRO A 357 21.71 -19.96 -18.76
C PRO A 357 21.91 -20.78 -17.49
N ASP A 358 22.45 -20.14 -16.45
CA ASP A 358 22.53 -20.67 -15.09
C ASP A 358 21.37 -20.08 -14.25
N PRO A 359 20.36 -20.89 -13.84
CA PRO A 359 19.23 -20.43 -13.05
C PRO A 359 19.62 -19.78 -11.71
N ALA A 360 20.77 -20.17 -11.13
CA ALA A 360 21.27 -19.56 -9.90
C ALA A 360 21.76 -18.12 -10.10
N ARG A 361 21.93 -17.67 -11.35
CA ARG A 361 22.41 -16.34 -11.73
C ARG A 361 21.35 -15.47 -12.39
N HIS A 362 20.08 -15.86 -12.29
CA HIS A 362 18.98 -14.98 -12.69
C HIS A 362 19.09 -13.64 -11.96
N ARG A 363 19.03 -12.53 -12.70
CA ARG A 363 19.05 -11.18 -12.12
C ARG A 363 17.64 -10.60 -12.14
N VAL A 364 17.28 -9.92 -11.07
CA VAL A 364 15.98 -9.26 -10.96
C VAL A 364 16.19 -7.75 -10.88
N HIS A 365 15.64 -7.04 -11.85
CA HIS A 365 15.59 -5.58 -11.85
C HIS A 365 14.29 -5.12 -11.21
N SER A 366 14.39 -4.14 -10.31
CA SER A 366 13.24 -3.71 -9.50
C SER A 366 13.01 -2.21 -9.64
N PHE A 367 11.77 -1.84 -9.91
CA PHE A 367 11.34 -0.45 -10.11
C PHE A 367 10.03 -0.19 -9.39
N VAL A 368 9.82 1.06 -9.00
CA VAL A 368 8.52 1.54 -8.52
C VAL A 368 8.15 2.79 -9.29
N PHE A 369 6.87 2.93 -9.59
CA PHE A 369 6.35 4.20 -10.04
C PHE A 369 5.05 4.57 -9.33
N PHE A 370 4.88 5.87 -9.16
CA PHE A 370 3.75 6.47 -8.46
C PHE A 370 2.84 7.20 -9.44
N PHE A 371 1.53 7.15 -9.20
CA PHE A 371 0.50 7.84 -9.99
C PHE A 371 -0.74 8.14 -9.15
N HIS A 372 -1.55 9.11 -9.56
CA HIS A 372 -2.79 9.44 -8.86
C HIS A 372 -3.93 8.46 -9.19
N VAL A 373 -4.69 8.05 -8.17
CA VAL A 373 -5.91 7.23 -8.31
C VAL A 373 -6.91 7.91 -9.25
N ASN A 374 -7.10 9.22 -9.11
CA ASN A 374 -8.09 9.97 -9.88
C ASN A 374 -7.90 9.88 -11.41
N LEU A 375 -6.71 9.50 -11.91
CA LEU A 375 -6.48 9.27 -13.33
C LEU A 375 -7.39 8.17 -13.88
N PHE A 376 -7.76 7.21 -13.05
CA PHE A 376 -8.54 6.02 -13.41
C PHE A 376 -10.01 6.10 -12.95
N LEU A 377 -10.48 7.25 -12.48
CA LEU A 377 -11.87 7.44 -12.05
C LEU A 377 -12.68 8.14 -13.16
N GLN A 378 -13.80 7.53 -13.59
CA GLN A 378 -14.64 8.06 -14.67
C GLN A 378 -15.19 9.47 -14.38
N GLU A 379 -15.45 9.77 -13.10
CA GLU A 379 -15.99 11.06 -12.67
C GLU A 379 -14.96 12.20 -12.75
N ASN A 380 -13.67 11.87 -12.85
CA ASN A 380 -12.63 12.87 -12.97
C ASN A 380 -12.59 13.45 -14.41
N PRO A 381 -12.78 14.76 -14.60
CA PRO A 381 -12.70 15.38 -15.93
C PRO A 381 -11.32 15.26 -16.60
N HIS A 382 -10.27 14.97 -15.83
CA HIS A 382 -8.91 14.74 -16.32
C HIS A 382 -8.51 13.25 -16.35
N SER A 383 -9.48 12.34 -16.29
CA SER A 383 -9.22 10.91 -16.37
C SER A 383 -8.57 10.51 -17.69
N ILE A 384 -7.57 9.63 -17.61
CA ILE A 384 -6.90 9.05 -18.78
C ILE A 384 -7.72 7.91 -19.42
N LEU A 385 -8.85 7.51 -18.82
CA LEU A 385 -9.80 6.59 -19.45
C LEU A 385 -10.30 7.13 -20.80
N GLY A 386 -10.34 8.46 -20.97
CA GLY A 386 -10.69 9.09 -22.25
C GLY A 386 -9.70 8.81 -23.39
N LEU A 387 -8.48 8.32 -23.10
CA LEU A 387 -7.52 7.88 -24.12
C LEU A 387 -7.89 6.52 -24.73
N CYS A 388 -8.68 5.72 -24.02
CA CYS A 388 -9.06 4.39 -24.46
C CYS A 388 -10.09 4.49 -25.59
N LYS A 389 -9.74 3.99 -26.77
CA LYS A 389 -10.69 3.85 -27.87
C LYS A 389 -11.43 2.53 -27.66
N LYS A 390 -12.76 2.59 -27.52
CA LYS A 390 -13.58 1.39 -27.73
C LYS A 390 -13.43 1.02 -29.21
N SER A 391 -12.88 -0.14 -29.52
CA SER A 391 -12.88 -0.63 -30.90
C SER A 391 -14.32 -0.70 -31.39
N GLU A 392 -14.59 -0.19 -32.59
CA GLU A 392 -15.84 -0.53 -33.28
C GLU A 392 -15.94 -2.06 -33.40
N PRO A 393 -17.15 -2.66 -33.39
CA PRO A 393 -17.28 -4.11 -33.55
C PRO A 393 -16.55 -4.52 -34.84
N PRO A 394 -15.51 -5.37 -34.77
CA PRO A 394 -14.63 -5.53 -35.92
C PRO A 394 -15.35 -6.30 -37.02
N GLY A 395 -15.28 -5.76 -38.24
CA GLY A 395 -15.14 -6.62 -39.40
C GLY A 395 -13.90 -7.49 -39.19
N ILE A 396 -14.03 -8.78 -39.45
CA ILE A 396 -13.06 -9.86 -39.22
C ILE A 396 -11.63 -9.45 -39.63
N SER A 397 -10.82 -8.92 -38.70
CA SER A 397 -9.36 -8.93 -38.77
C SER A 397 -8.72 -8.54 -37.42
N ASP A 398 -8.17 -9.56 -36.74
CA ASP A 398 -6.97 -9.59 -35.90
C ASP A 398 -6.57 -8.36 -35.05
N GLN A 399 -6.96 -8.38 -33.76
CA GLN A 399 -6.08 -8.46 -32.57
C GLN A 399 -6.71 -7.82 -31.31
N THR A 400 -6.56 -8.52 -30.18
CA THR A 400 -6.99 -8.24 -28.79
C THR A 400 -8.47 -8.47 -28.46
N THR A 401 -8.81 -9.74 -28.22
CA THR A 401 -9.92 -10.09 -27.31
C THR A 401 -9.39 -11.09 -26.30
N ASP A 402 -9.00 -10.61 -25.13
CA ASP A 402 -8.90 -11.50 -23.99
C ASP A 402 -10.32 -11.89 -23.56
N THR A 403 -10.48 -12.95 -22.79
CA THR A 403 -11.81 -13.38 -22.33
C THR A 403 -11.72 -13.69 -20.86
N PHE A 404 -12.47 -12.93 -20.07
CA PHE A 404 -12.65 -13.26 -18.66
C PHE A 404 -13.94 -14.04 -18.45
N PHE A 405 -13.98 -14.75 -17.33
CA PHE A 405 -15.05 -15.61 -16.91
C PHE A 405 -15.64 -15.03 -15.62
N PHE A 406 -16.97 -14.86 -15.59
CA PHE A 406 -17.66 -14.26 -14.46
C PHE A 406 -18.75 -15.16 -13.91
N SER A 407 -18.80 -15.27 -12.59
CA SER A 407 -19.89 -15.93 -11.87
C SER A 407 -20.24 -15.18 -10.58
N SER A 408 -21.38 -15.51 -10.00
CA SER A 408 -21.79 -15.01 -8.69
C SER A 408 -22.36 -16.13 -7.86
N TYR A 409 -22.03 -16.16 -6.58
CA TYR A 409 -22.52 -17.15 -5.62
C TYR A 409 -22.73 -16.52 -4.24
N SER A 410 -23.18 -17.29 -3.25
CA SER A 410 -23.42 -16.77 -1.90
C SER A 410 -23.06 -17.77 -0.83
N THR A 411 -22.97 -17.30 0.41
CA THR A 411 -22.78 -18.15 1.60
C THR A 411 -23.87 -19.21 1.78
N LYS A 412 -25.06 -19.02 1.19
CA LYS A 412 -26.20 -19.96 1.25
C LYS A 412 -26.33 -20.85 0.01
N SER A 413 -25.74 -20.45 -1.10
CA SER A 413 -25.83 -21.15 -2.39
C SER A 413 -24.44 -21.61 -2.80
N LEU A 414 -24.14 -22.87 -2.50
CA LEU A 414 -22.90 -23.54 -2.84
C LEU A 414 -22.75 -23.82 -4.35
N ASP A 415 -23.78 -23.52 -5.14
CA ASP A 415 -23.80 -23.78 -6.58
C ASP A 415 -23.16 -22.62 -7.35
N ALA A 416 -21.83 -22.51 -7.24
CA ALA A 416 -21.02 -21.65 -8.11
C ALA A 416 -20.93 -22.19 -9.56
N SER A 417 -21.54 -23.35 -9.82
CA SER A 417 -21.48 -24.09 -11.10
C SER A 417 -22.27 -23.45 -12.24
N ARG A 418 -22.92 -22.28 -12.04
CA ARG A 418 -23.51 -21.55 -13.15
C ARG A 418 -22.39 -21.23 -14.14
N PRO A 419 -22.57 -21.56 -15.44
CA PRO A 419 -21.51 -21.44 -16.41
C PRO A 419 -20.97 -20.01 -16.40
N HIS A 420 -19.66 -19.89 -16.21
CA HIS A 420 -19.01 -18.60 -16.35
C HIS A 420 -19.28 -18.10 -17.76
N ASN A 421 -19.91 -16.94 -17.87
CA ASN A 421 -20.18 -16.37 -19.19
C ASN A 421 -18.88 -15.74 -19.69
N PRO A 422 -18.30 -16.26 -20.80
CA PRO A 422 -17.13 -15.65 -21.39
C PRO A 422 -17.50 -14.23 -21.81
N THR A 423 -16.74 -13.26 -21.32
CA THR A 423 -16.94 -11.86 -21.64
C THR A 423 -15.68 -11.34 -22.32
N PRO A 424 -15.74 -11.00 -23.62
CA PRO A 424 -14.58 -10.54 -24.35
C PRO A 424 -14.17 -9.13 -23.89
N THR A 425 -12.89 -8.93 -23.66
CA THR A 425 -12.28 -7.62 -23.43
C THR A 425 -11.90 -7.03 -24.79
N ASN A 426 -12.85 -6.37 -25.45
CA ASN A 426 -12.62 -5.74 -26.74
C ASN A 426 -11.90 -4.39 -26.58
N MET A 427 -10.63 -4.38 -26.20
CA MET A 427 -9.89 -3.14 -26.03
C MET A 427 -8.37 -3.30 -26.22
N SER A 428 -7.82 -2.46 -27.10
CA SER A 428 -6.38 -2.32 -27.25
C SER A 428 -5.79 -1.47 -26.11
N PRO A 429 -4.67 -1.90 -25.49
CA PRO A 429 -3.98 -1.08 -24.49
C PRO A 429 -3.53 0.28 -25.05
N VAL A 430 -3.65 1.32 -24.24
CA VAL A 430 -3.07 2.64 -24.51
C VAL A 430 -1.56 2.54 -24.28
N GLU A 431 -0.78 2.87 -25.30
CA GLU A 431 0.68 2.78 -25.26
C GLU A 431 1.32 3.66 -24.18
N TRP A 432 2.39 3.16 -23.55
CA TRP A 432 3.15 3.86 -22.50
C TRP A 432 3.42 5.33 -22.84
N ASP A 433 3.92 5.63 -24.03
CA ASP A 433 4.30 6.98 -24.44
C ASP A 433 3.11 7.97 -24.44
N ALA A 434 1.86 7.48 -24.51
CA ALA A 434 0.66 8.30 -24.51
C ALA A 434 0.13 8.63 -23.11
N TRP A 435 0.36 7.78 -22.10
CA TRP A 435 -0.20 7.95 -20.76
C TRP A 435 0.85 8.00 -19.64
N GLY A 436 1.95 7.26 -19.76
CA GLY A 436 2.91 7.02 -18.68
C GLY A 436 3.77 8.22 -18.30
N PRO A 437 4.54 8.82 -19.23
CA PRO A 437 5.52 9.85 -18.90
C PRO A 437 4.96 11.08 -18.16
N ALA A 438 3.77 11.53 -18.54
CA ALA A 438 3.11 12.71 -17.95
C ALA A 438 2.51 12.44 -16.56
N ASN A 439 2.08 11.19 -16.32
CA ASN A 439 1.21 10.85 -15.19
C ASN A 439 1.90 10.02 -14.10
N THR A 440 3.15 9.62 -14.32
CA THR A 440 3.90 8.78 -13.40
C THR A 440 5.19 9.45 -12.91
N ARG A 441 5.70 8.99 -11.77
CA ARG A 441 7.10 9.24 -11.35
C ARG A 441 7.78 7.92 -11.03
N TRP A 442 8.88 7.63 -11.71
CA TRP A 442 9.64 6.38 -11.56
C TRP A 442 10.85 6.53 -10.66
N PHE A 443 11.17 5.45 -9.96
CA PHE A 443 12.36 5.27 -9.17
C PHE A 443 12.88 3.84 -9.34
N ARG A 444 14.19 3.65 -9.14
CA ARG A 444 14.71 2.31 -8.89
C ARG A 444 14.22 1.87 -7.53
N GLU A 445 13.70 0.66 -7.45
CA GLU A 445 13.09 0.17 -6.23
C GLU A 445 14.12 -0.28 -5.22
N CYS A 446 13.89 0.05 -3.95
CA CYS A 446 14.65 -0.47 -2.84
C CYS A 446 13.89 -1.66 -2.26
N LEU A 447 14.26 -2.88 -2.64
CA LEU A 447 13.63 -4.18 -2.28
C LEU A 447 13.20 -4.36 -0.82
N THR A 448 13.73 -3.53 0.09
CA THR A 448 13.41 -3.53 1.52
C THR A 448 12.21 -2.66 1.89
N THR A 449 11.66 -1.87 0.97
CA THR A 449 10.59 -0.91 1.27
C THR A 449 9.24 -1.58 1.10
N ASP A 450 8.49 -1.71 2.19
CA ASP A 450 7.11 -2.18 2.11
C ASP A 450 6.17 -1.05 1.67
N TRP A 451 6.03 -0.87 0.35
CA TRP A 451 5.12 0.14 -0.20
C TRP A 451 3.65 -0.08 0.15
N GLN A 452 3.25 -1.27 0.62
CA GLN A 452 1.90 -1.45 1.14
C GLN A 452 1.65 -0.45 2.26
N HIS A 453 2.60 -0.29 3.18
CA HIS A 453 2.45 0.58 4.35
C HIS A 453 3.34 1.83 4.33
N ALA A 454 4.22 1.99 3.36
CA ALA A 454 5.09 3.16 3.20
C ALA A 454 4.46 4.31 2.37
N LEU A 455 3.15 4.32 2.19
CA LEU A 455 2.42 5.42 1.56
C LEU A 455 1.06 5.66 2.24
N HIS A 456 0.65 6.92 2.31
CA HIS A 456 -0.65 7.30 2.84
C HIS A 456 -1.15 8.60 2.20
N GLY A 457 -2.34 8.54 1.60
CA GLY A 457 -2.93 9.66 0.88
C GLY A 457 -2.06 10.11 -0.30
N MET A 458 -1.49 11.31 -0.20
CA MET A 458 -0.64 11.93 -1.23
C MET A 458 0.86 11.78 -0.96
N ARG A 459 1.23 11.01 0.08
CA ARG A 459 2.60 10.97 0.60
C ARG A 459 3.16 9.57 0.57
N THR A 460 4.47 9.50 0.42
CA THR A 460 5.24 8.27 0.47
C THR A 460 6.43 8.47 1.40
N ALA A 461 6.84 7.41 2.10
CA ALA A 461 8.00 7.36 2.97
C ALA A 461 8.99 6.31 2.44
N GLU A 462 10.28 6.60 2.58
CA GLU A 462 11.35 5.68 2.17
C GLU A 462 12.51 5.76 3.15
N SER A 463 13.13 4.62 3.43
CA SER A 463 14.37 4.52 4.22
C SER A 463 15.59 4.50 3.31
N ILE A 464 16.43 5.54 3.36
CA ILE A 464 17.56 5.74 2.43
C ILE A 464 18.92 5.75 3.14
N SER A 465 19.98 5.29 2.47
CA SER A 465 21.36 5.46 2.93
C SER A 465 22.04 6.67 2.25
N ILE A 466 23.14 7.16 2.82
CA ILE A 466 23.89 8.30 2.25
C ILE A 466 24.47 7.95 0.87
N LYS A 467 25.03 6.74 0.71
CA LYS A 467 25.64 6.28 -0.56
C LYS A 467 24.65 6.20 -1.72
N VAL A 468 23.39 5.83 -1.45
CA VAL A 468 22.30 5.79 -2.44
C VAL A 468 21.89 7.20 -2.90
N TYR A 469 22.10 8.24 -2.07
CA TYR A 469 21.79 9.61 -2.46
C TYR A 469 22.81 10.16 -3.48
N ASP A 470 24.09 9.78 -3.39
CA ASP A 470 25.15 10.23 -4.30
C ASP A 470 25.13 9.54 -5.68
N GLY A 471 24.05 8.83 -6.00
CA GLY A 471 23.80 8.27 -7.33
C GLY A 471 24.48 6.92 -7.60
N MET A 472 25.07 6.29 -6.58
CA MET A 472 25.50 4.90 -6.68
C MET A 472 24.33 3.94 -6.43
N SER A 473 24.20 2.98 -7.35
CA SER A 473 23.25 1.88 -7.32
C SER A 473 23.40 1.04 -6.04
N LYS A 474 22.29 0.69 -5.37
CA LYS A 474 22.27 -0.19 -4.20
C LYS A 474 22.81 -1.59 -4.51
N ALA A 475 22.62 -2.08 -5.73
CA ALA A 475 23.17 -3.36 -6.18
C ALA A 475 24.71 -3.35 -6.22
N THR A 476 25.33 -2.18 -6.38
CA THR A 476 26.79 -1.99 -6.27
C THR A 476 27.24 -1.89 -4.81
N MET A 477 26.35 -1.54 -3.88
CA MET A 477 26.65 -1.46 -2.45
C MET A 477 26.77 -2.84 -1.82
N GLU A 478 25.89 -3.79 -2.16
CA GLU A 478 25.93 -5.17 -1.64
C GLU A 478 27.23 -5.89 -2.06
N THR A 479 27.70 -5.65 -3.29
CA THR A 479 28.99 -6.19 -3.77
C THR A 479 30.21 -5.50 -3.14
N LEU A 480 30.09 -4.26 -2.68
CA LEU A 480 31.18 -3.51 -2.02
C LEU A 480 31.23 -3.76 -0.51
N GLU A 481 30.12 -4.15 0.12
CA GLU A 481 30.10 -4.58 1.51
C GLU A 481 30.82 -5.93 1.66
N GLU A 482 30.68 -6.86 0.71
CA GLU A 482 31.50 -8.09 0.65
C GLU A 482 33.00 -7.82 0.45
N MET A 483 33.37 -6.76 -0.27
CA MET A 483 34.78 -6.40 -0.50
C MET A 483 35.41 -5.58 0.63
N ALA A 484 34.61 -4.96 1.50
CA ALA A 484 35.09 -4.15 2.61
C ALA A 484 35.34 -4.97 3.90
N GLU A 485 34.84 -6.21 3.96
CA GLU A 485 35.12 -7.14 5.05
C GLU A 485 36.52 -7.80 4.93
N ASP A 486 37.17 -7.72 3.76
CA ASP A 486 38.50 -8.27 3.51
C ASP A 486 39.68 -7.28 3.75
N GLU A 487 39.41 -6.00 4.03
CA GLU A 487 40.46 -4.96 4.16
C GLU A 487 40.76 -4.50 5.61
N ASP A 488 40.13 -5.09 6.64
CA ASP A 488 40.38 -4.77 8.05
C ASP A 488 40.95 -5.97 8.85
N GLU A 489 41.98 -6.64 8.33
CA GLU A 489 42.91 -7.46 9.13
C GLU A 489 44.36 -7.01 8.90
N ASP A 490 44.76 -5.89 9.51
CA ASP A 490 46.15 -5.58 9.81
C ASP A 490 46.18 -4.51 10.91
N ASP A 491 46.28 -4.91 12.19
CA ASP A 491 47.32 -4.44 13.13
C ASP A 491 47.12 -5.01 14.56
N ASN A 492 48.12 -5.80 15.00
CA ASN A 492 48.59 -6.05 16.37
C ASN A 492 47.68 -6.64 17.47
N GLY A 493 48.00 -7.88 17.86
CA GLY A 493 47.63 -8.42 19.18
C GLY A 493 48.10 -9.85 19.45
N VAL A 494 49.41 -10.03 19.67
CA VAL A 494 50.04 -11.29 20.12
C VAL A 494 49.33 -11.91 21.32
N CYS A 495 48.84 -13.15 21.20
CA CYS A 495 48.76 -14.13 22.28
C CYS A 495 48.82 -15.56 21.70
N ASN A 496 49.92 -16.26 21.98
CA ASN A 496 50.08 -17.69 21.75
C ASN A 496 49.02 -18.50 22.53
N ILE A 497 48.49 -19.58 21.93
CA ILE A 497 48.37 -20.92 22.52
C ILE A 497 48.11 -21.93 21.37
N GLU A 498 49.12 -22.78 21.19
CA GLU A 498 49.17 -24.21 20.81
C GLU A 498 48.21 -24.78 19.75
N GLU A 499 48.85 -25.26 18.68
CA GLU A 499 48.36 -26.18 17.66
C GLU A 499 47.96 -27.53 18.28
N ASP A 500 46.79 -28.06 17.90
CA ASP A 500 46.53 -29.49 17.90
C ASP A 500 46.04 -29.92 16.52
N VAL A 501 46.82 -30.82 15.93
CA VAL A 501 46.61 -31.50 14.65
C VAL A 501 45.65 -32.67 14.90
N VAL A 502 44.53 -32.75 14.16
CA VAL A 502 43.86 -34.03 13.90
C VAL A 502 43.45 -34.14 12.45
N ASP A 503 43.78 -35.32 11.95
CA ASP A 503 43.83 -35.87 10.61
C ASP A 503 42.46 -36.32 10.07
N ASP A 504 42.49 -36.48 8.75
CA ASP A 504 41.58 -36.97 7.72
C ASP A 504 40.27 -37.73 8.03
N SER A 505 39.39 -37.54 7.03
CA SER A 505 38.44 -38.50 6.45
C SER A 505 37.07 -38.65 7.11
N GLU A 506 36.04 -38.23 6.38
CA GLU A 506 35.00 -39.16 5.91
C GLU A 506 34.19 -38.55 4.75
N VAL A 507 34.19 -39.27 3.64
CA VAL A 507 33.34 -39.04 2.47
C VAL A 507 32.02 -39.74 2.74
N ALA A 508 30.91 -39.01 2.74
CA ALA A 508 29.58 -39.60 2.72
C ALA A 508 28.74 -38.97 1.60
N GLU A 509 28.41 -39.81 0.63
CA GLU A 509 27.47 -39.58 -0.46
C GLU A 509 26.11 -39.11 0.08
N VAL A 510 25.53 -38.05 -0.51
CA VAL A 510 24.13 -37.68 -0.26
C VAL A 510 23.35 -37.76 -1.57
N ASN A 511 22.40 -38.70 -1.53
CA ASN A 511 21.41 -39.02 -2.55
C ASN A 511 20.58 -37.80 -2.98
N TYR A 512 20.28 -37.76 -4.29
CA TYR A 512 19.23 -36.94 -4.88
C TYR A 512 17.88 -37.25 -4.23
N HIS A 513 17.31 -36.27 -3.53
CA HIS A 513 15.88 -36.22 -3.25
C HIS A 513 15.34 -34.86 -3.68
N GLU A 514 14.23 -34.93 -4.40
CA GLU A 514 13.51 -33.86 -5.07
C GLU A 514 13.12 -32.73 -4.11
N ASP A 515 13.59 -31.51 -4.37
CA ASP A 515 13.19 -30.30 -3.64
C ASP A 515 11.85 -29.74 -4.18
N PRO A 516 10.85 -29.48 -3.31
CA PRO A 516 9.63 -28.77 -3.69
C PRO A 516 9.83 -27.25 -3.62
N ILE A 517 9.54 -26.58 -4.73
CA ILE A 517 9.62 -25.13 -4.95
C ILE A 517 8.63 -24.39 -4.02
N ASP A 518 9.20 -23.54 -3.16
CA ASP A 518 8.56 -22.92 -1.98
C ASP A 518 7.68 -21.70 -2.32
N ALA A 519 6.54 -21.61 -1.62
CA ALA A 519 5.43 -20.67 -1.82
C ALA A 519 5.55 -19.35 -1.02
N LYS A 520 6.72 -19.04 -0.48
CA LYS A 520 6.88 -17.99 0.56
C LYS A 520 7.14 -16.57 0.04
N ARG A 521 6.68 -16.19 -1.15
CA ARG A 521 6.98 -14.86 -1.73
C ARG A 521 5.84 -13.86 -1.60
N TYR A 522 5.61 -13.41 -0.36
CA TYR A 522 5.14 -12.05 -0.12
C TYR A 522 5.90 -11.47 1.06
N GLY A 523 6.54 -10.33 0.80
CA GLY A 523 7.73 -9.91 1.52
C GLY A 523 8.95 -10.53 0.86
N ALA A 524 9.86 -9.71 0.36
CA ALA A 524 11.12 -10.18 -0.20
C ALA A 524 12.01 -10.73 0.93
N ASP A 525 11.78 -11.98 1.34
CA ASP A 525 12.75 -12.74 2.13
C ASP A 525 13.68 -13.46 1.13
N ILE A 526 14.87 -12.91 0.96
CA ILE A 526 16.00 -13.60 0.32
C ILE A 526 16.43 -14.67 1.32
N GLU A 527 16.23 -15.96 0.98
CA GLU A 527 16.82 -17.06 1.76
C GLU A 527 18.35 -17.03 1.60
N VAL A 528 19.04 -16.38 2.54
CA VAL A 528 20.50 -16.46 2.68
C VAL A 528 20.83 -17.66 3.60
N PRO A 529 21.78 -18.54 3.25
CA PRO A 529 22.10 -19.73 4.03
C PRO A 529 22.49 -19.40 5.47
N SER A 530 21.99 -20.19 6.42
CA SER A 530 22.17 -19.98 7.86
C SER A 530 23.63 -20.18 8.32
N GLY A 531 24.33 -19.07 8.57
CA GLY A 531 25.60 -19.02 9.33
C GLY A 531 25.36 -18.57 10.79
N PRO A 532 26.30 -18.84 11.72
CA PRO A 532 26.13 -18.49 13.13
C PRO A 532 26.46 -17.01 13.38
N GLY A 533 25.43 -16.17 13.58
CA GLY A 533 25.61 -14.78 14.01
C GLY A 533 24.37 -13.90 13.81
N ASP A 534 23.38 -13.98 14.70
CA ASP A 534 22.13 -13.20 14.63
C ASP A 534 22.32 -11.80 15.27
N SER A 535 23.36 -11.07 14.86
CA SER A 535 23.67 -9.71 15.35
C SER A 535 23.13 -8.64 14.39
N ALA A 536 22.44 -7.64 14.94
CA ALA A 536 21.94 -6.50 14.17
C ALA A 536 23.10 -5.53 13.89
N VAL A 537 23.45 -5.33 12.62
CA VAL A 537 24.35 -4.23 12.22
C VAL A 537 23.56 -2.91 12.26
N PRO A 538 23.99 -1.89 13.02
CA PRO A 538 23.29 -0.60 13.08
C PRO A 538 23.26 0.08 11.71
N MET A 539 22.08 0.17 11.10
CA MET A 539 21.94 0.80 9.79
C MET A 539 21.64 2.28 9.99
N HIS A 540 22.62 3.16 9.73
CA HIS A 540 22.43 4.61 9.80
C HIS A 540 21.67 5.10 8.56
N ARG A 541 20.33 5.04 8.59
CA ARG A 541 19.45 5.43 7.47
C ARG A 541 18.69 6.71 7.75
N TYR A 542 18.32 7.41 6.68
CA TYR A 542 17.53 8.64 6.74
C TYR A 542 16.13 8.38 6.21
N LEU A 543 15.16 9.10 6.78
CA LEU A 543 13.78 9.07 6.32
C LEU A 543 13.61 10.08 5.19
N ARG A 544 13.15 9.63 4.03
CA ARG A 544 12.76 10.49 2.91
C ARG A 544 11.24 10.49 2.77
N ILE A 545 10.64 11.67 2.75
CA ILE A 545 9.22 11.86 2.47
C ILE A 545 9.05 12.53 1.12
N ARG A 546 8.17 11.97 0.27
CA ARG A 546 7.70 12.62 -0.96
C ARG A 546 6.24 12.99 -0.79
N ASP A 547 5.89 14.20 -1.22
CA ASP A 547 4.51 14.72 -1.18
C ASP A 547 4.10 15.14 -2.59
N PHE A 548 3.12 14.43 -3.15
CA PHE A 548 2.59 14.62 -4.50
C PHE A 548 1.42 15.62 -4.54
N ASN A 549 1.11 16.29 -3.43
CA ASN A 549 0.04 17.27 -3.39
C ASN A 549 0.34 18.48 -4.32
N PRO A 550 -0.52 18.78 -5.33
CA PRO A 550 -0.28 19.87 -6.27
C PRO A 550 -0.18 21.26 -5.63
N PHE A 551 -0.91 21.51 -4.54
CA PHE A 551 -0.82 22.76 -3.78
C PHE A 551 0.53 22.88 -3.08
N VAL A 552 1.02 21.80 -2.46
CA VAL A 552 2.34 21.78 -1.79
C VAL A 552 3.46 21.99 -2.81
N VAL A 553 3.39 21.30 -3.96
CA VAL A 553 4.33 21.48 -5.09
C VAL A 553 4.33 22.93 -5.59
N ARG A 554 3.15 23.52 -5.82
CA ARG A 554 3.03 24.90 -6.30
C ARG A 554 3.56 25.91 -5.30
N LYS A 555 3.21 25.75 -4.02
CA LYS A 555 3.66 26.63 -2.93
C LYS A 555 5.18 26.52 -2.73
N GLY A 556 5.75 25.34 -2.93
CA GLY A 556 7.18 25.13 -2.78
C GLY A 556 8.05 25.89 -3.78
N LYS A 557 7.52 26.34 -4.92
CA LYS A 557 8.29 27.13 -5.89
C LYS A 557 8.64 28.50 -5.30
N GLY A 558 9.88 28.67 -4.85
CA GLY A 558 10.46 29.96 -4.43
C GLY A 558 10.54 30.25 -2.93
N LEU A 559 10.31 29.25 -2.05
CA LEU A 559 10.27 29.46 -0.59
C LEU A 559 11.34 28.73 0.22
N TRP A 560 12.22 27.92 -0.40
CA TRP A 560 13.09 27.01 0.35
C TRP A 560 14.54 27.48 0.45
N ASP A 561 15.10 27.25 1.63
CA ASP A 561 16.42 27.69 2.04
C ASP A 561 17.53 26.90 1.29
N GLU A 562 18.19 27.57 0.34
CA GLU A 562 19.34 27.00 -0.38
C GLU A 562 20.62 26.90 0.49
N SER A 563 20.59 27.40 1.74
CA SER A 563 21.76 27.42 2.63
C SER A 563 22.08 26.08 3.29
N GLU A 564 21.17 25.08 3.23
CA GLU A 564 21.42 23.78 3.84
C GLU A 564 22.54 23.00 3.10
N ASN A 565 23.49 22.46 3.87
CA ASN A 565 24.60 21.64 3.41
C ASN A 565 24.71 20.40 4.32
N PRO A 566 24.89 19.17 3.80
CA PRO A 566 25.04 18.77 2.40
C PRO A 566 23.78 18.95 1.54
N ARG A 567 23.96 19.11 0.21
CA ARG A 567 22.89 19.32 -0.78
C ARG A 567 21.73 18.33 -0.67
N TRP A 568 21.99 17.12 -0.18
CA TRP A 568 21.00 16.07 -0.07
C TRP A 568 19.95 16.26 1.03
N ARG A 569 20.24 17.15 1.99
CA ARG A 569 19.29 17.53 3.04
C ARG A 569 18.32 18.62 2.60
N ARG A 570 18.63 19.33 1.50
CA ARG A 570 17.80 20.42 0.99
C ARG A 570 16.45 19.89 0.58
N ARG A 571 15.40 20.61 0.95
CA ARG A 571 14.07 20.37 0.41
C ARG A 571 14.06 20.62 -1.09
N ARG A 572 13.43 19.72 -1.85
CA ARG A 572 13.39 19.79 -3.31
C ARG A 572 11.96 19.88 -3.79
N VAL A 573 11.76 20.64 -4.86
CA VAL A 573 10.50 20.67 -5.61
C VAL A 573 10.82 20.17 -7.01
N ILE A 574 10.36 18.97 -7.32
CA ILE A 574 10.65 18.29 -8.56
C ILE A 574 9.44 18.46 -9.45
N THR A 575 9.56 19.32 -10.47
CA THR A 575 8.52 19.50 -11.49
C THR A 575 8.99 19.23 -12.90
N GLN A 576 10.30 19.00 -13.09
CA GLN A 576 10.85 18.67 -14.40
C GLN A 576 10.80 17.16 -14.64
N PRO A 577 10.82 16.71 -15.91
CA PRO A 577 11.02 15.31 -16.22
C PRO A 577 12.33 14.76 -15.63
N THR A 578 12.31 13.50 -15.21
CA THR A 578 13.49 12.77 -14.73
C THR A 578 13.64 11.47 -15.52
N ILE A 579 14.89 11.06 -15.72
CA ILE A 579 15.23 9.82 -16.42
C ILE A 579 15.68 8.79 -15.38
N THR A 580 14.97 7.68 -15.29
CA THR A 580 15.35 6.51 -14.49
C THR A 580 16.21 5.60 -15.35
N GLN A 581 17.42 5.30 -14.90
CA GLN A 581 18.30 4.34 -15.57
C GLN A 581 17.76 2.93 -15.39
N VAL A 582 17.62 2.20 -16.50
CA VAL A 582 16.96 0.88 -16.51
C VAL A 582 17.92 -0.29 -16.63
N GLU A 583 19.23 -0.02 -16.76
CA GLU A 583 20.29 -1.03 -16.84
C GLU A 583 20.01 -2.15 -17.87
N GLY A 584 19.38 -1.78 -18.98
CA GLY A 584 19.04 -2.69 -20.08
C GLY A 584 17.70 -3.41 -19.96
N ALA A 585 17.00 -3.35 -18.81
CA ALA A 585 15.73 -4.05 -18.62
C ALA A 585 14.61 -3.59 -19.57
N PHE A 586 14.58 -2.29 -19.88
CA PHE A 586 13.65 -1.70 -20.85
C PHE A 586 14.39 -1.23 -22.11
N LYS A 587 13.68 -1.16 -23.24
CA LYS A 587 14.26 -0.70 -24.54
C LYS A 587 14.84 0.70 -24.48
N LYS A 588 14.31 1.54 -23.60
CA LYS A 588 14.75 2.93 -23.36
C LYS A 588 14.75 3.19 -21.87
N ASN A 589 15.64 4.08 -21.43
CA ASN A 589 15.52 4.66 -20.09
C ASN A 589 14.15 5.34 -19.93
N ILE A 590 13.60 5.30 -18.72
CA ILE A 590 12.22 5.74 -18.49
C ILE A 590 12.22 7.22 -18.13
N GLU A 591 11.59 8.03 -18.98
CA GLU A 591 11.26 9.41 -18.67
C GLU A 591 9.91 9.48 -17.95
N SER A 592 9.84 10.22 -16.84
CA SER A 592 8.62 10.41 -16.05
C SER A 592 8.58 11.81 -15.44
N SER A 593 7.38 12.37 -15.19
CA SER A 593 7.22 13.80 -14.91
C SER A 593 6.14 14.17 -13.87
N LEU A 594 5.54 13.22 -13.15
CA LEU A 594 4.59 13.52 -12.07
C LEU A 594 5.26 14.36 -10.96
N PRO A 595 4.79 15.59 -10.67
CA PRO A 595 5.49 16.49 -9.74
C PRO A 595 5.37 16.09 -8.27
N TYR A 596 6.40 16.37 -7.48
CA TYR A 596 6.40 16.15 -6.03
C TYR A 596 7.34 17.10 -5.30
N THR A 597 7.16 17.22 -3.99
CA THR A 597 8.19 17.77 -3.09
C THR A 597 8.87 16.66 -2.33
N GLU A 598 10.15 16.83 -2.02
CA GLU A 598 10.93 15.86 -1.26
C GLU A 598 11.61 16.53 -0.07
N VAL A 599 11.57 15.86 1.09
CA VAL A 599 12.27 16.25 2.31
C VAL A 599 12.95 15.02 2.90
N VAL A 600 14.16 15.19 3.42
CA VAL A 600 14.93 14.14 4.10
C VAL A 600 15.12 14.52 5.57
N SER A 601 15.03 13.56 6.48
CA SER A 601 15.24 13.79 7.91
C SER A 601 16.64 14.32 8.19
N ARG A 602 16.78 15.16 9.22
CA ARG A 602 18.09 15.69 9.64
C ARG A 602 18.92 14.67 10.40
N GLN A 603 18.24 13.85 11.20
CA GLN A 603 18.86 12.77 11.95
C GLN A 603 18.76 11.45 11.16
N ALA A 604 19.76 10.60 11.36
CA ALA A 604 19.69 9.20 10.97
C ALA A 604 18.95 8.40 12.05
N PHE A 605 18.41 7.26 11.64
CA PHE A 605 17.69 6.31 12.45
C PHE A 605 18.29 4.92 12.22
N ASP A 606 18.28 4.11 13.27
CA ASP A 606 18.59 2.69 13.19
C ASP A 606 17.35 1.92 12.75
N MET A 607 17.12 1.90 11.45
CA MET A 607 15.93 1.32 10.81
C MET A 607 16.30 0.60 9.52
N THR A 608 15.52 -0.40 9.16
CA THR A 608 15.59 -1.09 7.87
C THR A 608 14.49 -0.61 6.94
N ASP A 609 13.30 -0.37 7.48
CA ASP A 609 12.09 -0.07 6.71
C ASP A 609 11.19 0.95 7.42
N VAL A 610 10.21 1.48 6.72
CA VAL A 610 9.30 2.51 7.19
C VAL A 610 7.85 2.22 6.81
N MET A 611 6.93 2.46 7.75
CA MET A 611 5.50 2.52 7.48
C MET A 611 4.96 3.88 7.91
N MET A 612 3.82 4.28 7.36
CA MET A 612 3.20 5.55 7.69
C MET A 612 1.68 5.51 7.59
N ASP A 613 1.05 6.35 8.39
CA ASP A 613 -0.35 6.74 8.19
C ASP A 613 -0.47 8.27 8.23
N ASP A 614 -1.69 8.79 8.41
CA ASP A 614 -1.94 10.23 8.40
C ASP A 614 -1.13 11.02 9.44
N CYS A 615 -0.82 10.42 10.59
CA CYS A 615 -0.27 11.11 11.76
C CYS A 615 0.96 10.44 12.37
N ARG A 616 1.38 9.27 11.87
CA ARG A 616 2.52 8.50 12.38
C ARG A 616 3.45 8.06 11.28
N ILE A 617 4.69 7.85 11.70
CA ILE A 617 5.72 7.14 10.93
C ILE A 617 6.28 6.05 11.85
N LEU A 618 6.22 4.80 11.42
CA LEU A 618 6.80 3.65 12.11
C LEU A 618 8.14 3.36 11.45
N LEU A 619 9.20 3.31 12.25
CA LEU A 619 10.53 2.94 11.84
C LEU A 619 10.77 1.51 12.30
N LEU A 620 10.84 0.59 11.34
CA LEU A 620 11.00 -0.83 11.61
C LEU A 620 12.49 -1.15 11.63
N LYS A 621 12.92 -1.92 12.62
CA LYS A 621 14.25 -2.50 12.69
C LYS A 621 14.16 -4.01 12.50
N ARG A 622 14.75 -4.54 11.43
CA ARG A 622 14.80 -5.98 11.16
C ARG A 622 16.23 -6.52 11.19
N THR A 623 16.39 -7.83 11.40
CA THR A 623 17.67 -8.53 11.13
C THR A 623 17.92 -8.62 9.63
N LEU A 624 19.12 -9.06 9.24
CA LEU A 624 19.43 -9.40 7.84
C LEU A 624 18.46 -10.45 7.27
N HIS A 625 17.97 -11.35 8.13
CA HIS A 625 17.00 -12.40 7.79
C HIS A 625 15.53 -11.94 7.92
N GLY A 626 15.25 -10.63 7.87
CA GLY A 626 13.89 -10.08 7.85
C GLY A 626 13.13 -10.08 9.18
N LYS A 627 13.68 -10.71 10.24
CA LYS A 627 13.02 -10.79 11.55
C LYS A 627 12.91 -9.42 12.20
N LEU A 628 11.71 -9.02 12.58
CA LEU A 628 11.45 -7.75 13.25
C LEU A 628 12.03 -7.74 14.67
N LEU A 629 12.88 -6.76 14.96
CA LEU A 629 13.55 -6.55 16.24
C LEU A 629 12.87 -5.46 17.08
N GLY A 630 12.24 -4.48 16.44
CA GLY A 630 11.57 -3.39 17.13
C GLY A 630 10.93 -2.39 16.18
N ILE A 631 10.04 -1.57 16.74
CA ILE A 631 9.36 -0.48 16.05
C ILE A 631 9.49 0.79 16.90
N ASP A 632 10.03 1.82 16.29
CA ASP A 632 10.01 3.19 16.82
C ASP A 632 8.87 3.97 16.12
N VAL A 633 7.99 4.62 16.88
CA VAL A 633 6.84 5.38 16.37
C VAL A 633 7.08 6.88 16.55
N LEU A 634 7.13 7.60 15.43
CA LEU A 634 7.18 9.06 15.38
C LEU A 634 5.76 9.60 15.18
N THR A 635 5.32 10.51 16.03
CA THR A 635 4.00 11.17 15.93
C THR A 635 4.13 12.58 15.38
N MET A 636 3.33 12.93 14.37
CA MET A 636 3.44 14.19 13.62
C MET A 636 2.60 15.33 14.20
#